data_AF-A0A9W7SVK5-F1
#
_entry.id   AF-A0A9W7SVK5-F1
#
_cell.length_a   1.000
_cell.length_b   1.000
_cell.length_c   1.000
_cell.angle_alpha   90.00
_cell.angle_beta   90.00
_cell.angle_gamma   90.00
#
_symmetry.space_group_name_H-M   'P 1'
#
loop_
_entity.id
_entity.type
_entity.pdbx_description
1 polymer ?
#
loop_
_entity_poly.entity_id
_entity_poly.type
_entity_poly.pdbx_seq_one_letter_code
_entity_poly.pdbx_strand_id
1 'polypeptide(L)'
;MAALVICMTSGKFVLLMRCTSIGAKMARHLCALLLLAHIALVQADTGPDHLKYVNQLIGTNNGGKTSAQGGFTTDGSPITGFSMLHDSGTGYDKKKIRVERGGLRNSRGELSLGDFALFPYQGCANDEVDGCIYPKKARATPFLNESLKASPGYFSLTLQSGINVAMTAAQHTALFRFSFGSEASTGNASSSPLILMDLTDLSNSRQDNASISVDGTTGRMTGNGRFLPSFGTGNYVAYFCADFHGAIRDNGIFVNTRANTTVKDLQISRGINGYPLPGGAFNRFSSRSDVLVRVGLSFISSEQACSLAESEIPDYDFDATLSAAQSAWTKQLSPIEVSTTGINDSTLTNFYSGIYRVYVNPQNYTGIVPTVSGDAVWWDSFYCIWDLFRSQMPFQIITDTSAFISQLQGLLNIYQYQGWLPDCHMSLCKGYTQGGSNADVVFADAYSKINSSEIDWKMAYEAVVKDAEEEPYDWCCQGRGGLDSWKSHGYIPQQDFDYKGFGTMTRSISRTLEYAYNDFCISEIAGGSGNQGDQEKYQKSSENWLNLFKPDQTSYINDTDTGFVGFFQPKFLNETWGFQDPLYCSNIDTNPNSVCSLQAEAGATFESSIWEYSFYVPHDQAKLISTFGGPRAFVRRLEYLHDKKITYIGNEPAFLTVYQYHYAGRPALSARRAHFYIPDYFQPTEGGLPGNDDSGTMGAFVAMSMMGLFPSPGQNVYFIIPPFFESVNITSPVTGNVARIRNVNFDASYNNIYIQKATLDGQDYTKNWIDHSFFTEGKELVLYLGANESSWGTHVADLPPTPDILSRPGDYLHHKMNIVRWALNLASDPEQTWWICHLLFAFEAAICPVLVLKISYTEIDWKAYMQQVAQYIAGERDYVKLYGDTGPLVYPASHVYIYRFLYYITNHGEEIALAQYMFIGLYLASLAFVMQCYRQARVPPYVFPMLVLSKRLHSIFLLRLFNDGFAVFFLFAAVWCYQRKLWTVGSLAYSVGLGVKMSLLLALPAVGIVLWQGIGRDRALRQAGLMAQVQVLLGYPFLAHNARNYLSRAFEFSRQFFFKWTVNWRFVGEEIFLSRSFSAALLAIHAALLLLFVATRWLRPAGTSLPGAVQQLINPPPQAVQAKISRRVTAEFVLTSVLTAVNIGCLCARSLHYQFYAYIAWSTPFLLWRSGLHPVLIYLVWAAQEWAWNVYPSTNISSAVVVSSLAVTTIGTWLGGGTQTSDVAREHTE
;
A
#
# COMPACT_ATOMS: atom_id res chain seq x y z
N MET A 1 23.87 38.81 -19.27
CA MET A 1 24.66 40.03 -19.56
C MET A 1 24.85 40.78 -18.25
N ALA A 2 26.02 40.66 -17.63
CA ALA A 2 26.42 41.51 -16.52
C ALA A 2 27.50 42.48 -17.02
N ALA A 3 27.52 43.69 -16.44
CA ALA A 3 28.49 44.78 -16.64
C ALA A 3 28.35 45.66 -17.90
N LEU A 4 27.47 46.67 -17.82
CA LEU A 4 27.74 48.08 -18.18
C LEU A 4 26.60 48.93 -17.57
N VAL A 5 26.73 49.46 -16.35
CA VAL A 5 27.19 50.84 -16.05
C VAL A 5 26.22 51.87 -16.66
N ILE A 6 25.26 52.39 -15.89
CA ILE A 6 25.31 53.70 -15.18
C ILE A 6 25.61 54.87 -16.12
N CYS A 7 24.59 55.68 -16.43
CA CYS A 7 24.58 57.16 -16.50
C CYS A 7 23.46 57.63 -17.43
N MET A 8 22.45 58.31 -16.89
CA MET A 8 22.12 59.71 -17.24
C MET A 8 20.72 60.09 -16.71
N THR A 9 20.77 60.70 -15.53
CA THR A 9 19.83 61.71 -15.03
C THR A 9 19.79 62.97 -15.91
N SER A 10 18.71 63.75 -15.76
CA SER A 10 18.44 65.11 -16.30
C SER A 10 17.96 65.14 -17.76
N GLY A 11 16.92 65.86 -18.18
CA GLY A 11 16.14 66.94 -17.59
C GLY A 11 15.76 67.90 -18.72
N LYS A 12 14.45 68.04 -19.01
CA LYS A 12 13.72 69.16 -19.67
C LYS A 12 14.28 69.77 -20.99
N PHE A 13 13.48 69.77 -22.08
CA PHE A 13 12.90 71.00 -22.72
C PHE A 13 12.11 70.70 -24.03
N VAL A 14 10.77 70.83 -23.97
CA VAL A 14 9.85 71.73 -24.71
C VAL A 14 10.11 72.15 -26.19
N LEU A 15 9.10 71.79 -27.02
CA LEU A 15 8.44 72.47 -28.18
C LEU A 15 9.04 72.58 -29.61
N LEU A 16 8.08 72.41 -30.55
CA LEU A 16 7.87 73.02 -31.88
C LEU A 16 8.24 72.24 -33.16
N MET A 17 7.18 71.60 -33.70
CA MET A 17 6.72 71.51 -35.10
C MET A 17 7.66 71.94 -36.25
N ARG A 18 7.81 71.07 -37.27
CA ARG A 18 7.11 71.16 -38.59
C ARG A 18 7.67 70.17 -39.63
N CYS A 19 6.75 69.57 -40.39
CA CYS A 19 6.89 68.95 -41.73
C CYS A 19 7.87 67.78 -41.87
N THR A 20 7.44 66.58 -42.28
CA THR A 20 6.98 66.31 -43.65
C THR A 20 6.22 64.98 -43.73
N SER A 21 5.31 64.91 -44.71
CA SER A 21 4.28 63.91 -44.96
C SER A 21 4.76 62.52 -45.42
N ILE A 22 5.89 62.02 -44.91
CA ILE A 22 6.42 60.69 -45.23
C ILE A 22 6.26 59.71 -44.06
N GLY A 23 6.10 60.22 -42.82
CA GLY A 23 5.90 59.39 -41.62
C GLY A 23 4.53 58.70 -41.51
N ALA A 24 3.48 59.19 -42.17
CA ALA A 24 2.13 58.64 -42.00
C ALA A 24 1.89 57.30 -42.72
N LYS A 25 2.63 57.01 -43.80
CA LYS A 25 2.57 55.71 -44.49
C LYS A 25 3.46 54.67 -43.80
N MET A 26 4.64 55.09 -43.31
CA MET A 26 5.55 54.21 -42.59
C MET A 26 5.04 53.89 -41.18
N ALA A 27 4.40 54.84 -40.48
CA ALA A 27 3.72 54.60 -39.20
C ALA A 27 2.48 53.72 -39.33
N ARG A 28 1.71 53.80 -40.44
CA ARG A 28 0.61 52.86 -40.68
C ARG A 28 1.09 51.44 -40.99
N HIS A 29 2.23 51.29 -41.67
CA HIS A 29 2.82 49.96 -41.92
C HIS A 29 3.53 49.41 -40.68
N LEU A 30 4.21 50.24 -39.87
CA LEU A 30 4.77 49.83 -38.58
C LEU A 30 3.68 49.52 -37.56
N CYS A 31 2.58 50.29 -37.52
CA CYS A 31 1.46 50.07 -36.61
C CYS A 31 0.62 48.86 -37.06
N ALA A 32 0.54 48.58 -38.37
CA ALA A 32 -0.04 47.34 -38.89
C ALA A 32 0.88 46.12 -38.68
N LEU A 33 2.21 46.27 -38.75
CA LEU A 33 3.18 45.22 -38.39
C LEU A 33 3.27 45.00 -36.88
N LEU A 34 3.07 46.04 -36.05
CA LEU A 34 2.96 45.95 -34.61
C LEU A 34 1.58 45.43 -34.18
N LEU A 35 0.50 45.73 -34.91
CA LEU A 35 -0.81 45.08 -34.72
C LEU A 35 -0.79 43.63 -35.21
N LEU A 36 -0.09 43.31 -36.31
CA LEU A 36 0.08 41.93 -36.78
C LEU A 36 1.05 41.15 -35.89
N ALA A 37 2.04 41.80 -35.28
CA ALA A 37 2.86 41.21 -34.23
C ALA A 37 2.08 41.07 -32.92
N HIS A 38 1.18 41.99 -32.55
CA HIS A 38 0.26 41.84 -31.41
C HIS A 38 -0.84 40.80 -31.69
N ILE A 39 -1.34 40.68 -32.92
CA ILE A 39 -2.34 39.66 -33.30
C ILE A 39 -1.67 38.29 -33.50
N ALA A 40 -0.38 38.24 -33.84
CA ALA A 40 0.42 37.01 -33.82
C ALA A 40 0.93 36.65 -32.40
N LEU A 41 1.08 37.62 -31.49
CA LEU A 41 1.34 37.40 -30.05
C LEU A 41 0.05 37.16 -29.25
N VAL A 42 -1.11 37.46 -29.81
CA VAL A 42 -2.46 37.14 -29.33
C VAL A 42 -3.13 36.15 -30.29
N GLN A 43 -2.34 35.27 -30.91
CA GLN A 43 -2.82 33.89 -31.00
C GLN A 43 -2.69 33.38 -29.58
N ALA A 44 -3.84 33.30 -28.88
CA ALA A 44 -3.95 32.47 -27.70
C ALA A 44 -3.26 31.15 -28.05
N ASP A 45 -2.16 30.86 -27.37
CA ASP A 45 -1.49 29.59 -27.48
C ASP A 45 -2.59 28.54 -27.25
N THR A 46 -3.00 27.84 -28.30
CA THR A 46 -3.98 26.76 -28.19
C THR A 46 -3.25 25.54 -27.64
N GLY A 47 -2.53 25.75 -26.54
CA GLY A 47 -2.14 24.69 -25.64
C GLY A 47 -3.40 23.98 -25.14
N PRO A 48 -3.29 22.72 -24.72
CA PRO A 48 -4.40 21.99 -24.16
C PRO A 48 -5.05 22.78 -23.01
N ASP A 49 -6.35 23.07 -23.14
CA ASP A 49 -7.13 23.68 -22.06
C ASP A 49 -7.27 22.68 -20.90
N HIS A 50 -6.34 22.75 -19.95
CA HIS A 50 -6.35 21.94 -18.73
C HIS A 50 -7.45 22.37 -17.75
N LEU A 51 -7.88 23.63 -17.84
CA LEU A 51 -8.83 24.24 -16.91
C LEU A 51 -10.19 23.53 -16.95
N LYS A 52 -10.60 23.05 -18.12
CA LYS A 52 -11.84 22.28 -18.32
C LYS A 52 -11.88 20.98 -17.50
N TYR A 53 -10.74 20.45 -17.06
CA TYR A 53 -10.67 19.24 -16.23
C TYR A 53 -10.64 19.56 -14.73
N VAL A 54 -10.67 20.83 -14.32
CA VAL A 54 -10.70 21.17 -12.90
C VAL A 54 -12.14 21.20 -12.39
N ASN A 55 -12.46 20.31 -11.45
CA ASN A 55 -13.71 20.30 -10.70
C ASN A 55 -13.44 20.69 -9.24
N GLN A 56 -13.85 21.90 -8.87
CA GLN A 56 -13.70 22.44 -7.51
C GLN A 56 -14.60 21.75 -6.47
N LEU A 57 -15.62 21.00 -6.92
CA LEU A 57 -16.59 20.38 -6.02
C LEU A 57 -16.11 19.03 -5.47
N ILE A 58 -14.99 18.48 -5.95
CA ILE A 58 -14.43 17.23 -5.43
C ILE A 58 -14.01 17.43 -3.96
N GLY A 59 -14.56 16.64 -3.05
CA GLY A 59 -14.31 16.73 -1.61
C GLY A 59 -15.35 17.53 -0.82
N THR A 60 -16.37 18.10 -1.47
CA THR A 60 -17.42 18.91 -0.83
C THR A 60 -18.53 18.11 -0.12
N ASN A 61 -18.54 16.77 -0.24
CA ASN A 61 -19.52 15.88 0.41
C ASN A 61 -18.93 14.52 0.82
N ASN A 62 -18.41 14.36 2.03
CA ASN A 62 -17.77 13.11 2.45
C ASN A 62 -18.75 12.02 2.95
N GLY A 63 -19.58 11.47 2.04
CA GLY A 63 -20.40 10.27 2.33
C GLY A 63 -21.44 10.45 3.44
N GLY A 64 -22.02 11.64 3.57
CA GLY A 64 -22.99 11.99 4.63
C GLY A 64 -22.35 12.49 5.93
N LYS A 65 -21.02 12.56 6.01
CA LYS A 65 -20.29 13.42 6.96
C LYS A 65 -19.90 14.68 6.20
N THR A 66 -20.40 15.80 6.65
CA THR A 66 -20.19 17.12 6.05
C THR A 66 -18.70 17.50 6.14
N SER A 67 -18.04 17.67 4.99
CA SER A 67 -16.71 18.27 4.86
C SER A 67 -16.88 19.60 4.13
N ALA A 68 -16.63 20.72 4.82
CA ALA A 68 -16.61 22.04 4.20
C ALA A 68 -15.24 22.23 3.50
N GLN A 69 -15.02 21.52 2.39
CA GLN A 69 -13.85 21.77 1.56
C GLN A 69 -14.11 22.98 0.66
N GLY A 70 -13.25 24.01 0.75
CA GLY A 70 -13.26 25.14 -0.19
C GLY A 70 -14.39 26.14 -0.01
N GLY A 71 -14.97 26.28 1.18
CA GLY A 71 -15.96 27.31 1.47
C GLY A 71 -17.41 27.03 1.03
N PHE A 72 -17.70 25.86 0.44
CA PHE A 72 -19.04 25.44 0.03
C PHE A 72 -19.27 23.94 0.25
N THR A 73 -20.48 23.54 0.69
CA THR A 73 -20.88 22.13 0.87
C THR A 73 -21.99 21.73 -0.11
N THR A 74 -21.87 20.55 -0.69
CA THR A 74 -22.90 19.98 -1.60
C THR A 74 -23.92 19.11 -0.85
N ASP A 75 -24.01 19.26 0.48
CA ASP A 75 -24.93 18.53 1.37
C ASP A 75 -26.38 19.06 1.34
N GLY A 76 -26.62 20.12 0.56
CA GLY A 76 -27.92 20.78 0.45
C GLY A 76 -28.25 21.72 1.61
N SER A 77 -27.27 22.06 2.46
CA SER A 77 -27.47 23.04 3.53
C SER A 77 -27.90 24.41 2.98
N PRO A 78 -28.88 25.10 3.61
CA PRO A 78 -29.30 26.42 3.17
C PRO A 78 -28.18 27.47 3.27
N ILE A 79 -28.14 28.38 2.32
CA ILE A 79 -27.14 29.46 2.25
C ILE A 79 -27.48 30.55 3.25
N THR A 80 -26.50 30.95 4.07
CA THR A 80 -26.64 32.02 5.06
C THR A 80 -25.90 33.31 4.69
N GLY A 81 -25.06 33.28 3.67
CA GLY A 81 -24.23 34.39 3.20
C GLY A 81 -23.17 33.91 2.21
N PHE A 82 -22.58 34.85 1.47
CA PHE A 82 -21.48 34.63 0.55
C PHE A 82 -20.29 35.47 1.01
N SER A 83 -19.13 34.85 1.21
CA SER A 83 -17.89 35.54 1.57
C SER A 83 -16.83 35.31 0.50
N MET A 84 -15.82 36.18 0.45
CA MET A 84 -14.60 35.93 -0.32
C MET A 84 -13.52 35.22 0.51
N LEU A 85 -13.66 35.21 1.83
CA LEU A 85 -12.72 34.61 2.76
C LEU A 85 -13.24 33.25 3.20
N HIS A 86 -12.52 32.19 2.88
CA HIS A 86 -12.89 30.83 3.28
C HIS A 86 -11.63 30.01 3.58
N ASP A 87 -11.74 29.12 4.56
CA ASP A 87 -10.71 28.12 4.81
C ASP A 87 -10.65 27.14 3.63
N SER A 88 -9.44 26.90 3.16
CA SER A 88 -9.08 25.78 2.28
C SER A 88 -8.66 24.62 3.19
N GLY A 89 -9.47 23.56 3.21
CA GLY A 89 -9.11 22.22 3.68
C GLY A 89 -8.30 22.16 4.98
N THR A 90 -8.97 22.20 6.14
CA THR A 90 -8.75 21.36 7.35
C THR A 90 -9.70 21.80 8.46
N GLY A 91 -10.60 20.92 8.91
CA GLY A 91 -11.51 21.19 10.05
C GLY A 91 -12.90 20.57 9.92
N TYR A 92 -13.20 19.59 10.79
CA TYR A 92 -14.35 18.68 10.80
C TYR A 92 -15.72 19.33 11.15
N ASP A 93 -16.84 18.85 10.58
CA ASP A 93 -18.19 19.26 11.01
C ASP A 93 -18.68 18.56 12.29
N LYS A 94 -19.38 19.34 13.13
CA LYS A 94 -19.98 19.06 14.44
C LYS A 94 -21.11 18.01 14.44
N LYS A 95 -21.33 17.25 13.36
CA LYS A 95 -22.47 16.31 13.26
C LYS A 95 -22.20 14.90 13.81
N LYS A 96 -21.69 14.76 15.05
CA LYS A 96 -21.95 13.57 15.94
C LYS A 96 -21.32 13.51 17.35
N ILE A 97 -20.75 14.57 17.92
CA ILE A 97 -20.29 14.50 19.33
C ILE A 97 -21.36 15.09 20.25
N ARG A 98 -22.03 14.20 21.00
CA ARG A 98 -22.87 14.58 22.15
C ARG A 98 -22.06 15.50 23.06
N VAL A 99 -22.65 16.64 23.39
CA VAL A 99 -22.19 17.52 24.46
C VAL A 99 -22.16 16.73 25.76
N GLU A 100 -20.99 16.29 26.21
CA GLU A 100 -20.75 15.93 27.60
C GLU A 100 -19.99 17.05 28.31
N ARG A 101 -20.43 17.31 29.54
CA ARG A 101 -20.08 18.45 30.38
C ARG A 101 -18.60 18.42 30.76
N GLY A 102 -17.86 19.49 30.44
CA GLY A 102 -16.55 19.75 31.08
C GLY A 102 -15.62 20.70 30.34
N GLY A 103 -15.52 21.95 30.80
CA GLY A 103 -14.23 22.64 30.96
C GLY A 103 -13.55 23.33 29.78
N LEU A 104 -13.35 22.71 28.61
CA LEU A 104 -12.54 23.31 27.53
C LEU A 104 -13.40 23.60 26.29
N ARG A 105 -13.63 24.90 26.04
CA ARG A 105 -14.42 25.41 24.91
C ARG A 105 -13.59 25.55 23.62
N ASN A 106 -12.29 25.27 23.64
CA ASN A 106 -11.34 25.85 22.67
C ASN A 106 -10.57 24.81 21.83
N SER A 107 -10.74 23.51 22.06
CA SER A 107 -10.06 22.42 21.33
C SER A 107 -10.96 21.72 20.32
N ARG A 108 -12.01 22.41 19.83
CA ARG A 108 -12.95 21.87 18.86
C ARG A 108 -12.63 22.53 17.53
N GLY A 109 -12.33 21.76 16.49
CA GLY A 109 -12.14 22.30 15.13
C GLY A 109 -13.35 23.10 14.71
N GLU A 110 -13.26 24.43 14.83
CA GLU A 110 -14.25 25.37 14.34
C GLU A 110 -13.75 25.85 12.97
N LEU A 111 -14.67 26.04 12.03
CA LEU A 111 -14.34 26.68 10.76
C LEU A 111 -13.80 28.09 11.06
N SER A 112 -12.76 28.54 10.35
CA SER A 112 -12.27 29.93 10.39
C SER A 112 -12.65 30.62 9.09
N LEU A 113 -12.43 31.93 9.04
CA LEU A 113 -12.86 32.78 7.94
C LEU A 113 -14.39 32.70 7.73
N GLY A 114 -14.88 32.92 6.52
CA GLY A 114 -16.29 33.19 6.25
C GLY A 114 -16.69 34.59 6.71
N ASP A 115 -15.73 35.51 6.75
CA ASP A 115 -15.86 36.85 7.30
C ASP A 115 -16.63 37.76 6.35
N PHE A 116 -17.29 38.79 6.88
CA PHE A 116 -17.95 39.86 6.09
C PHE A 116 -18.91 39.36 5.01
N ALA A 117 -19.73 38.36 5.35
CA ALA A 117 -20.61 37.71 4.39
C ALA A 117 -21.71 38.64 3.85
N LEU A 118 -21.86 38.67 2.52
CA LEU A 118 -22.94 39.35 1.81
C LEU A 118 -24.19 38.47 1.72
N PHE A 119 -25.38 39.06 1.79
CA PHE A 119 -26.63 38.33 1.55
C PHE A 119 -27.68 39.19 0.80
N PRO A 120 -28.24 38.69 -0.32
CA PRO A 120 -29.21 39.43 -1.11
C PRO A 120 -30.67 39.08 -0.77
N TYR A 121 -31.57 40.07 -0.87
CA TYR A 121 -33.02 39.92 -0.82
C TYR A 121 -33.66 40.48 -2.08
N GLN A 122 -34.72 39.81 -2.54
CA GLN A 122 -35.60 40.31 -3.60
C GLN A 122 -36.25 41.66 -3.23
N GLY A 123 -36.42 41.87 -1.94
CA GLY A 123 -36.88 43.08 -1.28
C GLY A 123 -37.45 42.73 0.10
N CYS A 124 -37.68 43.73 0.92
CA CYS A 124 -38.24 43.54 2.25
C CYS A 124 -39.77 43.53 2.21
N ALA A 125 -40.42 42.87 3.18
CA ALA A 125 -41.87 42.91 3.29
C ALA A 125 -42.38 44.37 3.40
N ASN A 126 -43.44 44.68 2.66
CA ASN A 126 -44.00 46.04 2.52
C ASN A 126 -43.01 47.11 2.04
N ASP A 127 -41.85 46.71 1.49
CA ASP A 127 -40.78 47.63 1.10
C ASP A 127 -40.31 48.52 2.28
N GLU A 128 -40.37 47.97 3.49
CA GLU A 128 -39.84 48.57 4.72
C GLU A 128 -38.62 47.78 5.20
N VAL A 129 -37.55 48.45 5.64
CA VAL A 129 -36.30 47.78 6.05
C VAL A 129 -36.50 46.79 7.19
N ASP A 130 -37.41 47.08 8.14
CA ASP A 130 -37.77 46.15 9.22
C ASP A 130 -38.55 44.91 8.75
N GLY A 131 -38.98 44.89 7.48
CA GLY A 131 -39.61 43.73 6.84
C GLY A 131 -38.62 42.68 6.33
N CYS A 132 -37.31 42.93 6.40
CA CYS A 132 -36.27 41.96 6.06
C CYS A 132 -35.85 41.11 7.27
N ILE A 133 -35.46 39.85 7.04
CA ILE A 133 -35.06 38.92 8.10
C ILE A 133 -33.55 39.01 8.31
N TYR A 134 -33.07 39.83 9.24
CA TYR A 134 -31.61 40.03 9.38
C TYR A 134 -30.82 38.87 10.01
N PRO A 135 -31.27 38.17 11.07
CA PRO A 135 -30.44 37.17 11.74
C PRO A 135 -30.02 36.01 10.82
N LYS A 136 -28.70 35.70 10.80
CA LYS A 136 -28.06 34.67 9.95
C LYS A 136 -28.83 33.35 9.86
N LYS A 137 -29.24 32.79 11.00
CA LYS A 137 -29.94 31.50 11.05
C LYS A 137 -31.38 31.57 10.52
N ALA A 138 -32.03 32.73 10.64
CA ALA A 138 -33.42 32.91 10.24
C ALA A 138 -33.55 33.20 8.74
N ARG A 139 -32.55 33.85 8.12
CA ARG A 139 -32.52 34.14 6.68
C ARG A 139 -32.04 33.01 5.79
N ALA A 140 -31.58 31.91 6.39
CA ALA A 140 -30.99 30.78 5.68
C ALA A 140 -31.91 30.32 4.54
N THR A 141 -31.44 30.38 3.30
CA THR A 141 -32.25 30.16 2.10
C THR A 141 -31.65 29.02 1.29
N PRO A 142 -32.42 27.97 0.95
CA PRO A 142 -31.90 26.90 0.10
C PRO A 142 -31.57 27.41 -1.31
N PHE A 143 -30.76 26.66 -2.05
CA PHE A 143 -30.42 26.94 -3.44
C PHE A 143 -30.98 25.89 -4.39
N LEU A 144 -30.95 26.17 -5.69
CA LEU A 144 -31.32 25.25 -6.77
C LEU A 144 -30.08 24.43 -7.16
N ASN A 145 -30.05 23.13 -6.88
CA ASN A 145 -28.87 22.29 -7.07
C ASN A 145 -28.37 22.31 -8.53
N GLU A 146 -29.29 22.29 -9.50
CA GLU A 146 -29.00 22.33 -10.93
C GLU A 146 -28.39 23.65 -11.43
N SER A 147 -28.43 24.70 -10.60
CA SER A 147 -27.85 26.00 -10.93
C SER A 147 -26.40 26.16 -10.51
N LEU A 148 -25.87 25.22 -9.71
CA LEU A 148 -24.51 25.27 -9.18
C LEU A 148 -23.49 25.15 -10.32
N LYS A 149 -22.58 26.12 -10.39
CA LYS A 149 -21.43 26.14 -11.30
C LYS A 149 -20.19 26.55 -10.52
N ALA A 150 -19.13 25.76 -10.64
CA ALA A 150 -17.85 26.03 -10.00
C ALA A 150 -16.71 25.63 -10.94
N SER A 151 -15.77 26.55 -11.15
CA SER A 151 -14.56 26.37 -11.95
C SER A 151 -13.51 27.37 -11.49
N PRO A 152 -12.20 27.15 -11.72
CA PRO A 152 -11.17 28.09 -11.29
C PRO A 152 -11.47 29.55 -11.69
N GLY A 153 -11.53 30.44 -10.70
CA GLY A 153 -11.88 31.85 -10.86
C GLY A 153 -13.39 32.16 -10.94
N TYR A 154 -14.29 31.18 -10.90
CA TYR A 154 -15.73 31.39 -11.02
C TYR A 154 -16.57 30.48 -10.12
N PHE A 155 -17.52 31.08 -9.42
CA PHE A 155 -18.57 30.33 -8.71
C PHE A 155 -19.92 30.99 -8.95
N SER A 156 -20.98 30.18 -9.14
CA SER A 156 -22.35 30.68 -9.22
C SER A 156 -23.37 29.67 -8.75
N LEU A 157 -24.45 30.17 -8.14
CA LEU A 157 -25.66 29.42 -7.86
C LEU A 157 -26.88 30.35 -7.84
N THR A 158 -28.06 29.78 -7.89
CA THR A 158 -29.33 30.48 -7.75
C THR A 158 -30.02 30.06 -6.47
N LEU A 159 -30.33 31.03 -5.62
CA LEU A 159 -31.13 30.82 -4.41
C LEU A 159 -32.57 30.46 -4.79
N GLN A 160 -33.30 29.72 -3.94
CA GLN A 160 -34.73 29.45 -4.14
C GLN A 160 -35.59 30.72 -4.14
N SER A 161 -35.05 31.84 -3.64
CA SER A 161 -35.64 33.17 -3.80
C SER A 161 -35.61 33.70 -5.25
N GLY A 162 -34.96 32.98 -6.18
CA GLY A 162 -34.79 33.36 -7.59
C GLY A 162 -33.60 34.28 -7.87
N ILE A 163 -32.79 34.63 -6.86
CA ILE A 163 -31.61 35.48 -7.02
C ILE A 163 -30.44 34.61 -7.48
N ASN A 164 -29.87 34.92 -8.64
CA ASN A 164 -28.60 34.34 -9.05
C ASN A 164 -27.45 35.14 -8.44
N VAL A 165 -26.50 34.43 -7.86
CA VAL A 165 -25.25 34.98 -7.33
C VAL A 165 -24.11 34.38 -8.13
N ALA A 166 -23.26 35.23 -8.68
CA ALA A 166 -22.02 34.84 -9.34
C ALA A 166 -20.85 35.61 -8.73
N MET A 167 -19.68 34.98 -8.64
CA MET A 167 -18.48 35.61 -8.09
C MET A 167 -17.25 35.23 -8.91
N THR A 168 -16.32 36.18 -9.00
CA THR A 168 -14.97 36.05 -9.54
C THR A 168 -13.99 36.77 -8.60
N ALA A 169 -12.68 36.59 -8.78
CA ALA A 169 -11.67 37.12 -7.88
C ALA A 169 -10.41 37.62 -8.60
N ALA A 170 -9.79 38.62 -8.00
CA ALA A 170 -8.40 39.05 -8.20
C ALA A 170 -7.57 38.60 -6.97
N GLN A 171 -6.38 39.16 -6.77
CA GLN A 171 -5.45 38.73 -5.73
C GLN A 171 -5.97 38.99 -4.30
N HIS A 172 -6.51 40.18 -4.04
CA HIS A 172 -7.03 40.58 -2.72
C HIS A 172 -8.48 41.10 -2.77
N THR A 173 -9.12 40.94 -3.92
CA THR A 173 -10.44 41.53 -4.21
C THR A 173 -11.36 40.51 -4.86
N ALA A 174 -12.60 40.42 -4.40
CA ALA A 174 -13.66 39.65 -5.06
C ALA A 174 -14.69 40.57 -5.73
N LEU A 175 -15.25 40.11 -6.85
CA LEU A 175 -16.34 40.80 -7.54
C LEU A 175 -17.56 39.88 -7.60
N PHE A 176 -18.62 40.30 -6.93
CA PHE A 176 -19.91 39.62 -6.88
C PHE A 176 -20.87 40.26 -7.89
N ARG A 177 -21.69 39.44 -8.56
CA ARG A 177 -22.84 39.85 -9.36
C ARG A 177 -24.11 39.24 -8.77
N PHE A 178 -25.03 40.09 -8.37
CA PHE A 178 -26.35 39.71 -7.88
C PHE A 178 -27.40 40.04 -8.94
N SER A 179 -28.03 39.03 -9.52
CA SER A 179 -29.07 39.17 -10.53
C SER A 179 -30.44 38.80 -9.93
N PHE A 180 -31.34 39.79 -9.83
CA PHE A 180 -32.61 39.65 -9.11
C PHE A 180 -33.78 39.12 -9.96
N GLY A 181 -33.62 39.02 -11.28
CA GLY A 181 -34.66 38.53 -12.21
C GLY A 181 -35.86 39.48 -12.38
N SER A 182 -36.67 39.22 -13.42
CA SER A 182 -37.71 40.14 -13.89
C SER A 182 -39.05 40.07 -13.15
N GLU A 183 -39.35 39.05 -12.35
CA GLU A 183 -40.62 38.94 -11.59
C GLU A 183 -40.44 38.35 -10.19
N ALA A 184 -41.08 38.96 -9.19
CA ALA A 184 -41.25 38.37 -7.87
C ALA A 184 -42.41 37.38 -7.92
N SER A 185 -42.16 36.10 -7.64
CA SER A 185 -43.18 35.04 -7.55
C SER A 185 -44.20 35.24 -6.41
N THR A 186 -44.11 36.35 -5.67
CA THR A 186 -44.94 36.68 -4.50
C THR A 186 -45.61 38.04 -4.64
N GLY A 187 -46.52 38.20 -5.62
CA GLY A 187 -47.74 39.02 -5.55
C GLY A 187 -47.72 40.51 -5.15
N ASN A 188 -46.60 41.13 -4.77
CA ASN A 188 -46.50 42.54 -4.36
C ASN A 188 -45.40 43.23 -5.17
N ALA A 189 -45.80 43.74 -6.34
CA ALA A 189 -44.96 44.48 -7.27
C ALA A 189 -44.67 45.91 -6.76
N SER A 190 -43.67 46.02 -5.88
CA SER A 190 -42.68 47.11 -5.82
C SER A 190 -41.66 46.72 -4.75
N SER A 191 -40.60 45.99 -5.13
CA SER A 191 -39.60 45.53 -4.17
C SER A 191 -38.24 46.07 -4.57
N SER A 192 -37.75 47.03 -3.78
CA SER A 192 -36.36 47.47 -3.87
C SER A 192 -35.45 46.36 -3.34
N PRO A 193 -34.55 45.79 -4.18
CA PRO A 193 -33.62 44.77 -3.71
C PRO A 193 -32.75 45.28 -2.58
N LEU A 194 -32.36 44.41 -1.67
CA LEU A 194 -31.47 44.77 -0.56
C LEU A 194 -30.30 43.80 -0.51
N ILE A 195 -29.08 44.31 -0.38
CA ILE A 195 -27.88 43.51 -0.10
C ILE A 195 -27.35 43.96 1.25
N LEU A 196 -27.19 43.02 2.18
CA LEU A 196 -26.57 43.28 3.48
C LEU A 196 -25.15 42.72 3.51
N MET A 197 -24.32 43.28 4.38
CA MET A 197 -23.09 42.68 4.88
C MET A 197 -23.24 42.40 6.38
N ASP A 198 -22.95 41.17 6.80
CA ASP A 198 -23.11 40.71 8.18
C ASP A 198 -21.76 40.55 8.90
N LEU A 199 -21.64 41.15 10.09
CA LEU A 199 -20.46 41.02 10.95
C LEU A 199 -20.46 39.75 11.81
N THR A 200 -21.47 38.89 11.73
CA THR A 200 -21.55 37.65 12.53
C THR A 200 -20.59 36.55 12.06
N ASP A 201 -19.97 36.69 10.88
CA ASP A 201 -19.23 35.67 10.11
C ASP A 201 -19.98 34.33 9.92
N LEU A 202 -19.57 33.50 8.96
CA LEU A 202 -20.26 32.23 8.70
C LEU A 202 -20.02 31.21 9.82
N SER A 203 -18.82 31.21 10.41
CA SER A 203 -18.35 30.26 11.41
C SER A 203 -18.76 30.59 12.85
N ASN A 204 -19.21 31.82 13.10
CA ASN A 204 -19.44 32.42 14.41
C ASN A 204 -18.14 32.61 15.24
N SER A 205 -17.01 32.84 14.56
CA SER A 205 -15.69 33.04 15.16
C SER A 205 -15.47 34.48 15.65
N ARG A 206 -16.33 35.44 15.30
CA ARG A 206 -16.19 36.86 15.66
C ARG A 206 -16.15 37.07 17.18
N GLN A 207 -15.15 37.85 17.59
CA GLN A 207 -14.93 38.37 18.94
C GLN A 207 -15.55 39.77 19.11
N ASP A 208 -15.16 40.47 20.17
CA ASP A 208 -15.62 41.85 20.44
C ASP A 208 -15.05 42.87 19.45
N ASN A 209 -15.69 44.06 19.42
CA ASN A 209 -15.23 45.27 18.73
C ASN A 209 -15.20 45.21 17.20
N ALA A 210 -16.12 44.47 16.56
CA ALA A 210 -16.31 44.63 15.12
C ALA A 210 -17.06 45.93 14.83
N SER A 211 -16.73 46.56 13.70
CA SER A 211 -17.38 47.80 13.26
C SER A 211 -17.65 47.80 11.77
N ILE A 212 -18.71 48.49 11.38
CA ILE A 212 -19.06 48.79 9.99
C ILE A 212 -19.60 50.21 9.88
N SER A 213 -19.18 50.91 8.83
CA SER A 213 -19.70 52.20 8.42
C SER A 213 -20.20 52.10 6.98
N VAL A 214 -21.32 52.74 6.67
CA VAL A 214 -21.87 52.83 5.31
C VAL A 214 -22.02 54.28 4.88
N ASP A 215 -21.40 54.65 3.77
CA ASP A 215 -21.49 56.00 3.23
C ASP A 215 -22.92 56.28 2.71
N GLY A 216 -23.52 57.36 3.17
CA GLY A 216 -24.90 57.71 2.85
C GLY A 216 -25.16 58.02 1.37
N THR A 217 -24.13 58.36 0.60
CA THR A 217 -24.24 58.77 -0.81
C THR A 217 -23.79 57.66 -1.76
N THR A 218 -22.62 57.09 -1.51
CA THR A 218 -22.00 56.07 -2.37
C THR A 218 -22.41 54.66 -2.00
N GLY A 219 -22.90 54.44 -0.77
CA GLY A 219 -23.19 53.11 -0.23
C GLY A 219 -21.95 52.26 0.04
N ARG A 220 -20.73 52.81 -0.09
CA ARG A 220 -19.50 52.13 0.30
C ARG A 220 -19.61 51.66 1.75
N MET A 221 -19.33 50.39 1.99
CA MET A 221 -19.22 49.84 3.34
C MET A 221 -17.76 49.60 3.68
N THR A 222 -17.30 50.11 4.82
CA THR A 222 -15.96 49.83 5.36
C THR A 222 -16.07 49.35 6.79
N GLY A 223 -15.15 48.50 7.21
CA GLY A 223 -15.19 47.99 8.56
C GLY A 223 -14.11 46.97 8.86
N ASN A 224 -14.24 46.37 10.05
CA ASN A 224 -13.35 45.36 10.55
C ASN A 224 -14.07 44.38 11.49
N GLY A 225 -13.40 43.27 11.75
CA GLY A 225 -13.77 42.33 12.80
C GLY A 225 -12.55 41.64 13.36
N ARG A 226 -12.62 41.28 14.65
CA ARG A 226 -11.67 40.40 15.31
C ARG A 226 -12.23 38.99 15.31
N PHE A 227 -11.44 38.01 14.90
CA PHE A 227 -11.89 36.63 14.70
C PHE A 227 -10.94 35.64 15.37
N LEU A 228 -11.42 34.41 15.61
CA LEU A 228 -10.59 33.30 16.09
C LEU A 228 -10.10 32.47 14.89
N PRO A 229 -8.87 31.92 14.95
CA PRO A 229 -8.40 30.95 13.97
C PRO A 229 -9.13 29.60 14.11
N SER A 230 -9.04 28.74 13.10
CA SER A 230 -9.73 27.45 13.05
C SER A 230 -9.06 26.40 13.92
N PHE A 231 -7.74 26.25 13.73
CA PHE A 231 -6.92 25.22 14.38
C PHE A 231 -5.71 25.81 15.13
N GLY A 232 -5.97 26.81 15.97
CA GLY A 232 -4.88 27.53 16.64
C GLY A 232 -5.30 28.37 17.84
N THR A 233 -4.38 29.21 18.29
CA THR A 233 -4.56 30.11 19.43
C THR A 233 -4.35 31.57 19.03
N GLY A 234 -5.02 32.47 19.73
CA GLY A 234 -4.95 33.90 19.47
C GLY A 234 -6.19 34.44 18.76
N ASN A 235 -6.03 35.58 18.10
CA ASN A 235 -7.06 36.22 17.30
C ASN A 235 -6.39 37.11 16.24
N TYR A 236 -7.06 37.28 15.12
CA TYR A 236 -6.65 38.18 14.05
C TYR A 236 -7.71 39.24 13.80
N VAL A 237 -7.32 40.34 13.16
CA VAL A 237 -8.22 41.39 12.73
C VAL A 237 -8.18 41.48 11.21
N ALA A 238 -9.33 41.33 10.58
CA ALA A 238 -9.49 41.55 9.15
C ALA A 238 -10.27 42.85 8.91
N TYR A 239 -9.95 43.53 7.82
CA TYR A 239 -10.58 44.77 7.37
C TYR A 239 -11.11 44.58 5.96
N PHE A 240 -12.28 45.14 5.68
CA PHE A 240 -12.89 45.08 4.36
C PHE A 240 -13.26 46.46 3.83
N CYS A 241 -13.42 46.52 2.52
CA CYS A 241 -14.08 47.60 1.81
C CYS A 241 -14.99 47.00 0.74
N ALA A 242 -16.29 47.31 0.79
CA ALA A 242 -17.26 46.85 -0.19
C ALA A 242 -17.89 48.04 -0.93
N ASP A 243 -17.64 48.10 -2.23
CA ASP A 243 -18.21 49.10 -3.13
C ASP A 243 -19.30 48.50 -4.01
N PHE A 244 -20.33 49.31 -4.31
CA PHE A 244 -21.53 48.86 -5.00
C PHE A 244 -21.72 49.64 -6.30
N HIS A 245 -21.87 48.91 -7.40
CA HIS A 245 -22.26 49.46 -8.70
C HIS A 245 -23.71 49.09 -8.99
N GLY A 246 -24.61 50.04 -8.71
CA GLY A 246 -26.05 49.95 -8.88
C GLY A 246 -26.75 51.21 -8.35
N ALA A 247 -27.98 51.47 -8.77
CA ALA A 247 -28.72 52.67 -8.33
C ALA A 247 -29.22 52.52 -6.89
N ILE A 248 -28.48 53.06 -5.92
CA ILE A 248 -28.85 53.02 -4.50
C ILE A 248 -30.07 53.92 -4.23
N ARG A 249 -31.04 53.39 -3.50
CA ARG A 249 -32.23 54.10 -3.01
C ARG A 249 -31.97 54.71 -1.63
N ASP A 250 -31.55 53.87 -0.70
CA ASP A 250 -31.14 54.23 0.65
C ASP A 250 -30.27 53.11 1.25
N ASN A 251 -29.68 53.39 2.40
CA ASN A 251 -28.79 52.49 3.11
C ASN A 251 -28.79 52.76 4.61
N GLY A 252 -28.21 51.86 5.38
CA GLY A 252 -28.09 52.04 6.83
C GLY A 252 -27.61 50.77 7.52
N ILE A 253 -27.87 50.68 8.81
CA ILE A 253 -27.41 49.57 9.66
C ILE A 253 -28.56 48.73 10.18
N PHE A 254 -28.26 47.48 10.52
CA PHE A 254 -29.16 46.60 11.25
C PHE A 254 -28.51 46.10 12.53
N VAL A 255 -29.33 45.90 13.56
CA VAL A 255 -28.95 45.31 14.84
C VAL A 255 -30.00 44.27 15.21
N ASN A 256 -29.55 43.05 15.46
CA ASN A 256 -30.41 41.91 15.75
C ASN A 256 -31.46 41.67 14.66
N THR A 257 -32.71 42.09 14.89
CA THR A 257 -33.85 41.90 13.98
C THR A 257 -34.38 43.20 13.38
N ARG A 258 -33.74 44.34 13.66
CA ARG A 258 -34.26 45.68 13.29
C ARG A 258 -33.23 46.46 12.49
N ALA A 259 -33.71 47.33 11.62
CA ALA A 259 -32.89 48.16 10.75
C ALA A 259 -33.25 49.65 10.82
N ASN A 260 -32.29 50.51 10.47
CA ASN A 260 -32.46 51.95 10.45
C ASN A 260 -31.69 52.56 9.26
N THR A 261 -32.35 53.39 8.45
CA THR A 261 -31.76 54.02 7.26
C THR A 261 -31.05 55.35 7.55
N THR A 262 -31.19 55.91 8.76
CA THR A 262 -30.53 57.17 9.16
C THR A 262 -29.17 56.91 9.80
N VAL A 263 -29.05 55.83 10.57
CA VAL A 263 -27.78 55.46 11.23
C VAL A 263 -26.84 54.78 10.25
N LYS A 264 -25.59 55.25 10.19
CA LYS A 264 -24.56 54.82 9.23
C LYS A 264 -23.43 54.02 9.84
N ASP A 265 -23.23 54.16 11.14
CA ASP A 265 -22.14 53.53 11.87
C ASP A 265 -22.67 52.54 12.89
N LEU A 266 -22.02 51.37 12.96
CA LEU A 266 -22.28 50.36 13.96
C LEU A 266 -20.97 49.84 14.51
N GLN A 267 -20.87 49.79 15.84
CA GLN A 267 -19.89 49.00 16.56
C GLN A 267 -20.64 47.96 17.39
N ILE A 268 -20.21 46.70 17.31
CA ILE A 268 -20.93 45.58 17.94
C ILE A 268 -20.00 44.74 18.81
N SER A 269 -20.49 44.43 20.01
CA SER A 269 -19.83 43.50 20.93
C SER A 269 -20.25 42.05 20.67
N ARG A 270 -19.67 41.14 21.44
CA ARG A 270 -20.06 39.74 21.56
C ARG A 270 -21.16 39.62 22.61
N GLY A 271 -22.01 38.61 22.45
CA GLY A 271 -23.09 38.35 23.40
C GLY A 271 -22.58 37.70 24.69
N ILE A 272 -23.32 37.87 25.79
CA ILE A 272 -23.00 37.31 27.13
C ILE A 272 -22.78 35.79 27.14
N ASN A 273 -23.36 35.06 26.18
CA ASN A 273 -23.24 33.61 26.06
C ASN A 273 -22.05 33.17 25.18
N GLY A 274 -21.24 34.11 24.68
CA GLY A 274 -20.10 33.85 23.79
C GLY A 274 -20.46 33.70 22.31
N TYR A 275 -21.70 34.01 21.91
CA TYR A 275 -22.10 34.03 20.50
C TYR A 275 -22.01 35.45 19.91
N PRO A 276 -21.60 35.61 18.65
CA PRO A 276 -21.66 36.89 17.97
C PRO A 276 -23.13 37.35 17.84
N LEU A 277 -23.38 38.60 18.24
CA LEU A 277 -24.67 39.25 18.06
C LEU A 277 -24.86 39.61 16.58
N PRO A 278 -26.07 39.46 15.99
CA PRO A 278 -26.33 39.87 14.63
C PRO A 278 -26.24 41.38 14.47
N GLY A 279 -25.51 41.85 13.47
CA GLY A 279 -25.43 43.26 13.13
C GLY A 279 -24.56 43.50 11.90
N GLY A 280 -24.84 44.59 11.19
CA GLY A 280 -24.17 44.91 9.94
C GLY A 280 -24.75 46.13 9.26
N ALA A 281 -24.46 46.28 7.97
CA ALA A 281 -24.99 47.35 7.12
C ALA A 281 -25.69 46.78 5.89
N PHE A 282 -26.51 47.59 5.23
CA PHE A 282 -27.20 47.23 4.01
C PHE A 282 -27.29 48.39 3.02
N ASN A 283 -27.35 48.05 1.74
CA ASN A 283 -27.76 48.94 0.65
C ASN A 283 -29.06 48.42 0.04
N ARG A 284 -30.02 49.31 -0.17
CA ARG A 284 -31.26 49.04 -0.88
C ARG A 284 -31.26 49.77 -2.21
N PHE A 285 -31.71 49.11 -3.28
CA PHE A 285 -31.58 49.58 -4.66
C PHE A 285 -32.91 50.03 -5.26
N SER A 286 -32.87 51.05 -6.12
CA SER A 286 -34.03 51.63 -6.78
C SER A 286 -34.57 50.76 -7.93
N SER A 287 -33.74 49.88 -8.47
CA SER A 287 -34.06 48.99 -9.60
C SER A 287 -33.64 47.54 -9.29
N ARG A 288 -34.24 46.60 -10.04
CA ARG A 288 -33.90 45.16 -10.03
C ARG A 288 -32.85 44.79 -11.08
N SER A 289 -32.08 45.78 -11.54
CA SER A 289 -30.91 45.55 -12.40
C SER A 289 -29.85 44.75 -11.64
N ASP A 290 -28.97 44.09 -12.37
CA ASP A 290 -27.81 43.44 -11.76
C ASP A 290 -27.01 44.45 -10.93
N VAL A 291 -26.65 44.03 -9.73
CA VAL A 291 -25.79 44.80 -8.82
C VAL A 291 -24.45 44.11 -8.75
N LEU A 292 -23.38 44.86 -9.04
CA LEU A 292 -22.02 44.40 -8.84
C LEU A 292 -21.50 44.91 -7.51
N VAL A 293 -20.86 44.04 -6.74
CA VAL A 293 -20.25 44.37 -5.45
C VAL A 293 -18.79 43.97 -5.48
N ARG A 294 -17.90 44.96 -5.37
CA ARG A 294 -16.46 44.76 -5.31
C ARG A 294 -16.02 44.80 -3.85
N VAL A 295 -15.43 43.72 -3.35
CA VAL A 295 -15.01 43.59 -1.96
C VAL A 295 -13.50 43.41 -1.90
N GLY A 296 -12.79 44.35 -1.28
CA GLY A 296 -11.36 44.25 -1.00
C GLY A 296 -11.10 43.83 0.45
N LEU A 297 -9.94 43.21 0.67
CA LEU A 297 -9.49 42.71 1.97
C LEU A 297 -8.10 43.27 2.35
N SER A 298 -7.89 43.53 3.63
CA SER A 298 -6.58 43.81 4.22
C SER A 298 -6.54 43.36 5.68
N PHE A 299 -5.35 43.03 6.21
CA PHE A 299 -5.12 42.83 7.64
C PHE A 299 -4.48 44.06 8.33
N ILE A 300 -4.34 45.17 7.61
CA ILE A 300 -3.78 46.44 8.11
C ILE A 300 -4.90 47.44 8.39
N SER A 301 -5.71 47.79 7.38
CA SER A 301 -6.78 48.79 7.52
C SER A 301 -7.85 48.73 6.41
N SER A 302 -9.01 49.33 6.66
CA SER A 302 -10.07 49.44 5.64
C SER A 302 -9.69 50.34 4.48
N GLU A 303 -8.84 51.35 4.70
CA GLU A 303 -8.31 52.21 3.64
C GLU A 303 -7.43 51.43 2.66
N GLN A 304 -6.56 50.54 3.17
CA GLN A 304 -5.79 49.66 2.30
C GLN A 304 -6.69 48.69 1.55
N ALA A 305 -7.70 48.11 2.22
CA ALA A 305 -8.69 47.25 1.56
C ALA A 305 -9.40 47.97 0.40
N CYS A 306 -9.79 49.25 0.57
CA CYS A 306 -10.37 50.04 -0.51
C CYS A 306 -9.37 50.29 -1.65
N SER A 307 -8.13 50.67 -1.33
CA SER A 307 -7.10 50.92 -2.34
C SER A 307 -6.80 49.67 -3.18
N LEU A 308 -6.74 48.49 -2.55
CA LEU A 308 -6.53 47.22 -3.24
C LEU A 308 -7.70 46.94 -4.19
N ALA A 309 -8.94 47.03 -3.68
CA ALA A 309 -10.15 46.85 -4.49
C ALA A 309 -10.18 47.77 -5.72
N GLU A 310 -9.95 49.07 -5.52
CA GLU A 310 -9.97 50.07 -6.58
C GLU A 310 -8.85 49.84 -7.61
N SER A 311 -7.68 49.37 -7.18
CA SER A 311 -6.54 49.14 -8.06
C SER A 311 -6.63 47.83 -8.86
N GLU A 312 -7.16 46.76 -8.26
CA GLU A 312 -7.23 45.45 -8.89
C GLU A 312 -8.42 45.33 -9.84
N ILE A 313 -9.56 45.97 -9.53
CA ILE A 313 -10.80 45.88 -10.31
C ILE A 313 -11.42 47.28 -10.48
N PRO A 314 -10.80 48.22 -11.22
CA PRO A 314 -11.25 49.62 -11.28
C PRO A 314 -12.64 49.79 -11.90
N ASP A 315 -12.95 49.03 -12.95
CA ASP A 315 -14.11 49.28 -13.83
C ASP A 315 -15.30 48.32 -13.61
N TYR A 316 -15.24 47.44 -12.60
CA TYR A 316 -16.27 46.41 -12.33
C TYR A 316 -16.54 45.44 -13.50
N ASP A 317 -15.59 45.28 -14.42
CA ASP A 317 -15.74 44.35 -15.55
C ASP A 317 -15.61 42.90 -15.10
N PHE A 318 -16.76 42.25 -14.90
CA PHE A 318 -16.84 40.87 -14.43
C PHE A 318 -16.15 39.87 -15.37
N ASP A 319 -16.35 40.02 -16.67
CA ASP A 319 -15.83 39.07 -17.66
C ASP A 319 -14.32 39.25 -17.85
N ALA A 320 -13.81 40.48 -17.77
CA ALA A 320 -12.37 40.74 -17.77
C ALA A 320 -11.69 40.21 -16.51
N THR A 321 -12.27 40.42 -15.32
CA THR A 321 -11.73 39.85 -14.07
C THR A 321 -11.73 38.33 -14.09
N LEU A 322 -12.84 37.71 -14.54
CA LEU A 322 -12.90 36.26 -14.72
C LEU A 322 -11.84 35.75 -15.70
N SER A 323 -11.68 36.39 -16.85
CA SER A 323 -10.69 36.01 -17.85
C SER A 323 -9.25 36.12 -17.32
N ALA A 324 -8.97 37.14 -16.52
CA ALA A 324 -7.67 37.30 -15.85
C ALA A 324 -7.42 36.18 -14.83
N ALA A 325 -8.42 35.84 -14.01
CA ALA A 325 -8.33 34.74 -13.05
C ALA A 325 -8.11 33.39 -13.76
N GLN A 326 -8.85 33.12 -14.83
CA GLN A 326 -8.70 31.90 -15.63
C GLN A 326 -7.32 31.83 -16.29
N SER A 327 -6.80 32.96 -16.80
CA SER A 327 -5.46 33.03 -17.38
C SER A 327 -4.36 32.71 -16.35
N ALA A 328 -4.51 33.21 -15.13
CA ALA A 328 -3.59 32.89 -14.02
C ALA A 328 -3.61 31.39 -13.68
N TRP A 329 -4.80 30.78 -13.59
CA TRP A 329 -4.93 29.34 -13.36
C TRP A 329 -4.39 28.50 -14.51
N THR A 330 -4.67 28.87 -15.76
CA THR A 330 -4.12 28.17 -16.93
C THR A 330 -2.60 28.18 -16.92
N LYS A 331 -1.98 29.32 -16.58
CA LYS A 331 -0.53 29.43 -16.42
C LYS A 331 -0.01 28.57 -15.27
N GLN A 332 -0.72 28.48 -14.16
CA GLN A 332 -0.31 27.69 -13.00
C GLN A 332 -0.36 26.17 -13.28
N LEU A 333 -1.28 25.72 -14.14
CA LEU A 333 -1.46 24.31 -14.49
C LEU A 333 -0.60 23.86 -15.69
N SER A 334 -0.07 24.80 -16.48
CA SER A 334 0.69 24.50 -17.70
C SER A 334 2.03 23.76 -17.52
N PRO A 335 2.70 23.73 -16.34
CA PRO A 335 3.96 23.00 -16.22
C PRO A 335 3.85 21.49 -16.46
N ILE A 336 2.67 20.90 -16.35
CA ILE A 336 2.47 19.44 -16.49
C ILE A 336 1.50 19.12 -17.63
N GLU A 337 2.00 18.39 -18.61
CA GLU A 337 1.22 17.86 -19.72
C GLU A 337 1.24 16.33 -19.71
N VAL A 338 0.08 15.71 -19.95
CA VAL A 338 -0.06 14.24 -19.98
C VAL A 338 -0.68 13.77 -21.29
N SER A 339 -0.29 12.58 -21.76
CA SER A 339 -0.94 11.96 -22.92
C SER A 339 -2.40 11.63 -22.60
N THR A 340 -3.31 12.04 -23.48
CA THR A 340 -4.75 11.73 -23.39
C THR A 340 -5.15 10.48 -24.18
N THR A 341 -4.18 9.79 -24.81
CA THR A 341 -4.44 8.61 -25.64
C THR A 341 -5.02 7.47 -24.81
N GLY A 342 -6.28 7.09 -25.09
CA GLY A 342 -6.95 5.99 -24.39
C GLY A 342 -7.32 6.30 -22.93
N ILE A 343 -7.20 7.55 -22.50
CA ILE A 343 -7.50 8.01 -21.13
C ILE A 343 -8.92 8.58 -21.06
N ASN A 344 -9.62 8.30 -19.97
CA ASN A 344 -10.95 8.85 -19.71
C ASN A 344 -10.87 10.26 -19.12
N ASP A 345 -11.79 11.16 -19.50
CA ASP A 345 -11.90 12.52 -18.94
C ASP A 345 -12.00 12.54 -17.41
N SER A 346 -12.60 11.52 -16.79
CA SER A 346 -12.65 11.36 -15.32
C SER A 346 -11.25 11.22 -14.70
N THR A 347 -10.33 10.51 -15.34
CA THR A 347 -8.93 10.37 -14.90
C THR A 347 -8.21 11.72 -15.00
N LEU A 348 -8.40 12.45 -16.11
CA LEU A 348 -7.86 13.80 -16.27
C LEU A 348 -8.45 14.77 -15.25
N THR A 349 -9.75 14.63 -14.98
CA THR A 349 -10.45 15.46 -13.99
C THR A 349 -9.88 15.25 -12.59
N ASN A 350 -9.69 14.00 -12.18
CA ASN A 350 -9.08 13.69 -10.89
C ASN A 350 -7.66 14.27 -10.77
N PHE A 351 -6.86 14.11 -11.83
CA PHE A 351 -5.49 14.59 -11.90
C PHE A 351 -5.37 16.12 -11.78
N TYR A 352 -6.00 16.87 -12.70
CA TYR A 352 -5.89 18.33 -12.71
C TYR A 352 -6.64 18.99 -11.55
N SER A 353 -7.70 18.38 -11.03
CA SER A 353 -8.34 18.86 -9.79
C SER A 353 -7.46 18.65 -8.57
N GLY A 354 -6.69 17.55 -8.50
CA GLY A 354 -5.68 17.34 -7.46
C GLY A 354 -4.60 18.42 -7.49
N ILE A 355 -4.09 18.75 -8.68
CA ILE A 355 -3.11 19.84 -8.87
C ILE A 355 -3.69 21.20 -8.48
N TYR A 356 -4.95 21.49 -8.85
CA TYR A 356 -5.61 22.74 -8.47
C TYR A 356 -5.60 22.96 -6.95
N ARG A 357 -5.93 21.92 -6.16
CA ARG A 357 -6.01 22.02 -4.69
C ARG A 357 -4.64 22.32 -4.03
N VAL A 358 -3.54 21.87 -4.64
CA VAL A 358 -2.16 22.18 -4.17
C VAL A 358 -1.83 23.67 -4.18
N TYR A 359 -2.47 24.46 -5.05
CA TYR A 359 -2.17 25.88 -5.21
C TYR A 359 -3.14 26.80 -4.47
N VAL A 360 -4.05 26.25 -3.66
CA VAL A 360 -4.96 27.07 -2.85
C VAL A 360 -4.29 27.52 -1.54
N ASN A 361 -3.40 26.69 -0.98
CA ASN A 361 -2.59 26.96 0.20
C ASN A 361 -1.11 26.61 -0.03
N PRO A 362 -0.17 27.17 0.75
CA PRO A 362 -0.31 28.37 1.58
C PRO A 362 -0.67 29.62 0.74
N GLN A 363 -1.12 30.70 1.38
CA GLN A 363 -1.56 31.93 0.71
C GLN A 363 -0.53 33.05 0.88
N ASN A 364 -0.29 33.83 -0.18
CA ASN A 364 0.62 34.96 -0.13
C ASN A 364 -0.10 36.22 0.37
N TYR A 365 0.28 36.71 1.55
CA TYR A 365 -0.26 37.91 2.19
C TYR A 365 0.75 39.07 2.23
N THR A 366 1.81 39.00 1.41
CA THR A 366 2.83 40.04 1.33
C THR A 366 2.20 41.42 1.07
N GLY A 367 2.57 42.42 1.90
CA GLY A 367 2.10 43.80 1.77
C GLY A 367 0.70 44.09 2.35
N ILE A 368 -0.05 43.07 2.80
CA ILE A 368 -1.39 43.25 3.40
C ILE A 368 -1.46 42.89 4.87
N VAL A 369 -0.32 42.59 5.50
CA VAL A 369 -0.18 42.23 6.92
C VAL A 369 0.70 43.24 7.67
N PRO A 370 0.46 43.48 8.97
CA PRO A 370 1.28 44.37 9.77
C PRO A 370 2.60 43.69 10.16
N THR A 371 3.65 43.86 9.35
CA THR A 371 4.99 43.32 9.56
C THR A 371 5.98 44.38 10.08
N VAL A 372 7.14 43.93 10.59
CA VAL A 372 8.24 44.83 11.05
C VAL A 372 8.80 45.67 9.90
N SER A 373 8.77 45.14 8.68
CA SER A 373 9.10 45.82 7.42
C SER A 373 7.94 45.63 6.45
N GLY A 374 7.33 46.73 5.97
CA GLY A 374 6.10 46.69 5.16
C GLY A 374 6.18 45.89 3.85
N ASP A 375 7.39 45.63 3.35
CA ASP A 375 7.64 44.84 2.14
C ASP A 375 8.14 43.41 2.44
N ALA A 376 8.10 42.97 3.70
CA ALA A 376 8.52 41.62 4.06
C ALA A 376 7.60 40.57 3.41
N VAL A 377 8.22 39.56 2.79
CA VAL A 377 7.51 38.41 2.23
C VAL A 377 6.74 37.71 3.35
N TRP A 378 5.44 37.55 3.19
CA TRP A 378 4.60 36.88 4.17
C TRP A 378 3.68 35.89 3.50
N TRP A 379 3.81 34.63 3.90
CA TRP A 379 2.89 33.56 3.54
C TRP A 379 2.18 33.09 4.80
N ASP A 380 0.93 32.69 4.65
CA ASP A 380 0.11 32.19 5.74
C ASP A 380 -0.68 30.96 5.29
N SER A 381 -1.45 30.37 6.18
CA SER A 381 -2.23 29.15 5.92
C SER A 381 -1.35 27.92 5.65
N PHE A 382 -0.25 27.80 6.41
CA PHE A 382 0.48 26.55 6.57
C PHE A 382 -0.33 25.60 7.47
N TYR A 383 -1.31 24.90 6.90
CA TYR A 383 -2.30 24.05 7.59
C TYR A 383 -2.21 22.56 7.18
N CYS A 384 -1.47 21.71 7.87
CA CYS A 384 -0.30 21.98 8.72
C CYS A 384 0.97 21.49 8.01
N ILE A 385 2.16 21.98 8.36
CA ILE A 385 3.41 21.54 7.72
C ILE A 385 3.60 20.04 7.84
N TRP A 386 3.16 19.42 8.95
CA TRP A 386 3.03 17.97 9.07
C TRP A 386 2.42 17.38 7.79
N ASP A 387 1.24 17.81 7.34
CA ASP A 387 0.66 17.35 6.06
C ASP A 387 1.52 17.77 4.86
N LEU A 388 1.79 19.08 4.75
CA LEU A 388 2.32 19.74 3.55
C LEU A 388 3.68 19.17 3.10
N PHE A 389 4.57 18.82 4.05
CA PHE A 389 5.93 18.39 3.72
C PHE A 389 5.92 17.04 2.97
N ARG A 390 4.90 16.21 3.15
CA ARG A 390 4.87 14.82 2.67
C ARG A 390 4.73 14.71 1.15
N SER A 391 3.94 15.59 0.54
CA SER A 391 3.65 15.55 -0.90
C SER A 391 3.49 16.93 -1.52
N GLN A 392 2.82 17.87 -0.84
CA GLN A 392 2.46 19.17 -1.41
C GLN A 392 3.66 20.09 -1.67
N MET A 393 4.46 20.37 -0.65
CA MET A 393 5.67 21.19 -0.81
C MET A 393 6.69 20.54 -1.75
N PRO A 394 6.96 19.22 -1.69
CA PRO A 394 7.77 18.54 -2.70
C PRO A 394 7.24 18.66 -4.13
N PHE A 395 5.91 18.72 -4.31
CA PHE A 395 5.30 18.97 -5.62
C PHE A 395 5.55 20.41 -6.08
N GLN A 396 5.35 21.40 -5.20
CA GLN A 396 5.64 22.80 -5.50
C GLN A 396 7.12 23.05 -5.81
N ILE A 397 8.06 22.31 -5.19
CA ILE A 397 9.49 22.36 -5.58
C ILE A 397 9.68 22.06 -7.07
N ILE A 398 8.90 21.13 -7.63
CA ILE A 398 8.98 20.71 -9.03
C ILE A 398 8.26 21.70 -9.95
N THR A 399 7.07 22.15 -9.57
CA THR A 399 6.14 22.82 -10.48
C THR A 399 6.04 24.33 -10.31
N ASP A 400 6.39 24.86 -9.14
CA ASP A 400 6.40 26.30 -8.83
C ASP A 400 7.50 26.63 -7.79
N THR A 401 8.75 26.39 -8.19
CA THR A 401 9.92 26.59 -7.32
C THR A 401 10.03 28.03 -6.81
N SER A 402 9.60 29.02 -7.60
CA SER A 402 9.58 30.44 -7.22
C SER A 402 8.64 30.72 -6.05
N ALA A 403 7.40 30.23 -6.10
CA ALA A 403 6.48 30.39 -4.99
C ALA A 403 6.98 29.65 -3.76
N PHE A 404 7.54 28.45 -3.93
CA PHE A 404 8.10 27.68 -2.81
C PHE A 404 9.28 28.42 -2.13
N ILE A 405 10.21 29.01 -2.88
CA ILE A 405 11.30 29.85 -2.30
C ILE A 405 10.70 31.02 -1.51
N SER A 406 9.67 31.67 -2.05
CA SER A 406 8.98 32.76 -1.36
C SER A 406 8.27 32.28 -0.07
N GLN A 407 7.70 31.07 -0.06
CA GLN A 407 7.13 30.47 1.14
C GLN A 407 8.19 30.20 2.22
N LEU A 408 9.39 29.74 1.85
CA LEU A 408 10.51 29.56 2.79
C LEU A 408 10.95 30.89 3.42
N GLN A 409 11.01 31.96 2.62
CA GLN A 409 11.26 33.31 3.13
C GLN A 409 10.14 33.75 4.09
N GLY A 410 8.89 33.44 3.78
CA GLY A 410 7.74 33.64 4.66
C GLY A 410 7.88 32.94 6.01
N LEU A 411 8.28 31.66 6.02
CA LEU A 411 8.54 30.90 7.25
C LEU A 411 9.66 31.53 8.09
N LEU A 412 10.75 32.00 7.46
CA LEU A 412 11.82 32.72 8.17
C LEU A 412 11.35 34.06 8.74
N ASN A 413 10.47 34.78 8.04
CA ASN A 413 9.89 36.01 8.56
C ASN A 413 8.91 35.74 9.72
N ILE A 414 8.16 34.64 9.68
CA ILE A 414 7.36 34.17 10.84
C ILE A 414 8.31 33.84 12.00
N TYR A 415 9.41 33.12 11.76
CA TYR A 415 10.42 32.82 12.78
C TYR A 415 10.99 34.10 13.41
N GLN A 416 11.37 35.09 12.61
CA GLN A 416 11.86 36.37 13.13
C GLN A 416 10.80 37.09 13.99
N TYR A 417 9.54 37.03 13.58
CA TYR A 417 8.44 37.71 14.27
C TYR A 417 8.00 37.01 15.56
N GLN A 418 7.91 35.67 15.55
CA GLN A 418 7.34 34.86 16.62
C GLN A 418 8.40 34.14 17.48
N GLY A 419 9.64 34.11 17.01
CA GLY A 419 10.78 33.46 17.63
C GLY A 419 10.90 31.96 17.40
N TRP A 420 9.96 31.33 16.67
CA TRP A 420 9.90 29.89 16.45
C TRP A 420 9.38 29.60 15.05
N LEU A 421 9.80 28.48 14.46
CA LEU A 421 9.17 27.99 13.25
C LEU A 421 7.79 27.40 13.61
N PRO A 422 6.76 27.63 12.77
CA PRO A 422 5.46 27.01 12.99
C PRO A 422 5.44 25.58 12.42
N ASP A 423 4.82 24.63 13.11
CA ASP A 423 4.29 23.43 12.45
C ASP A 423 2.95 23.78 11.76
N CYS A 424 2.16 24.68 12.36
CA CYS A 424 0.99 25.27 11.70
C CYS A 424 0.93 26.79 11.92
N HIS A 425 0.57 27.56 10.90
CA HIS A 425 0.39 29.02 10.99
C HIS A 425 -0.70 29.49 10.04
N MET A 426 -1.62 30.30 10.56
CA MET A 426 -2.99 30.19 10.08
C MET A 426 -3.83 31.40 10.51
N SER A 427 -4.40 32.12 9.54
CA SER A 427 -5.13 33.38 9.80
C SER A 427 -4.34 34.31 10.75
N LEU A 428 -3.04 34.51 10.50
CA LEU A 428 -2.09 35.30 11.30
C LEU A 428 -1.85 34.82 12.73
N CYS A 429 -2.27 33.60 13.05
CA CYS A 429 -2.23 33.04 14.39
C CYS A 429 -1.33 31.79 14.46
N LYS A 430 -0.84 31.50 15.66
CA LYS A 430 -0.10 30.26 15.96
C LYS A 430 -1.06 29.07 15.91
N GLY A 431 -0.73 28.04 15.15
CA GLY A 431 -1.51 26.81 15.08
C GLY A 431 -0.98 25.70 15.97
N TYR A 432 -1.78 24.64 16.14
CA TYR A 432 -1.38 23.53 17.01
C TYR A 432 -0.41 22.56 16.35
N THR A 433 0.72 22.27 17.00
CA THR A 433 1.69 21.27 16.57
C THR A 433 1.08 19.87 16.62
N GLN A 434 1.20 19.10 15.53
CA GLN A 434 0.59 17.77 15.38
C GLN A 434 1.52 16.61 15.77
N GLY A 435 2.79 16.65 15.36
CA GLY A 435 3.76 15.59 15.66
C GLY A 435 5.12 16.19 16.02
N GLY A 436 5.94 16.43 15.01
CA GLY A 436 7.27 17.04 15.07
C GLY A 436 7.31 18.54 14.77
N SER A 437 8.52 19.08 14.64
CA SER A 437 8.80 20.42 14.09
C SER A 437 9.10 20.29 12.59
N ASN A 438 8.06 20.08 11.79
CA ASN A 438 8.24 19.59 10.42
C ASN A 438 8.75 20.63 9.41
N ALA A 439 8.84 21.90 9.80
CA ALA A 439 9.58 22.92 9.03
C ALA A 439 11.05 22.48 8.80
N ASP A 440 11.63 21.71 9.72
CA ASP A 440 12.98 21.14 9.59
C ASP A 440 13.10 20.28 8.33
N VAL A 441 12.07 19.47 8.04
CA VAL A 441 12.01 18.60 6.87
C VAL A 441 11.91 19.44 5.59
N VAL A 442 11.09 20.49 5.61
CA VAL A 442 10.89 21.40 4.48
C VAL A 442 12.20 22.12 4.12
N PHE A 443 12.91 22.66 5.11
CA PHE A 443 14.20 23.32 4.87
C PHE A 443 15.28 22.35 4.40
N ALA A 444 15.33 21.12 4.94
CA ALA A 444 16.28 20.11 4.48
C ALA A 444 15.99 19.65 3.04
N ASP A 445 14.70 19.48 2.69
CA ASP A 445 14.30 19.13 1.33
C ASP A 445 14.73 20.22 0.33
N ALA A 446 14.47 21.48 0.69
CA ALA A 446 14.90 22.65 -0.08
C ALA A 446 16.43 22.74 -0.19
N TYR A 447 17.16 22.53 0.91
CA TYR A 447 18.62 22.59 0.91
C TYR A 447 19.23 21.57 -0.04
N SER A 448 18.70 20.34 -0.05
CA SER A 448 19.22 19.25 -0.88
C SER A 448 18.87 19.36 -2.37
N LYS A 449 17.75 20.03 -2.72
CA LYS A 449 17.22 20.04 -4.08
C LYS A 449 17.41 21.36 -4.82
N ILE A 450 17.30 22.49 -4.13
CA ILE A 450 17.35 23.83 -4.74
C ILE A 450 18.56 24.65 -4.31
N ASN A 451 18.92 24.61 -3.01
CA ASN A 451 19.99 25.40 -2.40
C ASN A 451 20.10 26.86 -2.95
N SER A 452 18.98 27.58 -3.01
CA SER A 452 18.93 28.92 -3.61
C SER A 452 19.67 29.95 -2.74
N SER A 453 20.37 30.88 -3.38
CA SER A 453 20.98 32.04 -2.70
C SER A 453 19.98 33.07 -2.19
N GLU A 454 18.70 32.95 -2.57
CA GLU A 454 17.61 33.83 -2.10
C GLU A 454 17.13 33.48 -0.68
N ILE A 455 17.58 32.35 -0.14
CA ILE A 455 17.23 31.87 1.20
C ILE A 455 18.39 32.22 2.14
N ASP A 456 18.09 32.82 3.29
CA ASP A 456 19.07 32.99 4.36
C ASP A 456 19.29 31.65 5.07
N TRP A 457 20.17 30.82 4.51
CA TRP A 457 20.49 29.50 5.05
C TRP A 457 21.11 29.55 6.45
N LYS A 458 21.74 30.67 6.82
CA LYS A 458 22.27 30.83 8.16
C LYS A 458 21.11 30.98 9.15
N MET A 459 20.13 31.81 8.84
CA MET A 459 18.92 31.96 9.65
C MET A 459 18.06 30.71 9.65
N ALA A 460 17.92 30.03 8.51
CA ALA A 460 17.21 28.76 8.44
C ALA A 460 17.86 27.71 9.34
N TYR A 461 19.19 27.58 9.30
CA TYR A 461 19.91 26.67 10.17
C TYR A 461 19.77 27.05 11.64
N GLU A 462 19.87 28.34 11.98
CA GLU A 462 19.62 28.83 13.34
C GLU A 462 18.23 28.46 13.84
N ALA A 463 17.21 28.63 13.00
CA ALA A 463 15.82 28.37 13.35
C ALA A 463 15.54 26.88 13.62
N VAL A 464 15.99 25.98 12.74
CA VAL A 464 15.80 24.53 12.94
C VAL A 464 16.62 23.99 14.12
N VAL A 465 17.82 24.53 14.37
CA VAL A 465 18.62 24.20 15.54
C VAL A 465 17.93 24.68 16.82
N LYS A 466 17.31 25.87 16.79
CA LYS A 466 16.57 26.37 17.94
C LYS A 466 15.41 25.44 18.32
N ASP A 467 14.63 24.99 17.33
CA ASP A 467 13.53 24.03 17.57
C ASP A 467 14.02 22.72 18.22
N ALA A 468 15.23 22.26 17.86
CA ALA A 468 15.84 21.05 18.43
C ALA A 468 16.51 21.25 19.80
N GLU A 469 16.95 22.48 20.13
CA GLU A 469 17.81 22.74 21.28
C GLU A 469 17.16 23.53 22.40
N GLU A 470 16.21 24.40 22.07
CA GLU A 470 15.51 25.25 23.02
C GLU A 470 14.05 24.79 23.14
N GLU A 471 13.58 24.66 24.38
CA GLU A 471 12.21 24.25 24.65
C GLU A 471 11.32 25.49 24.88
N PRO A 472 10.25 25.69 24.08
CA PRO A 472 9.32 26.77 24.32
C PRO A 472 8.42 26.49 25.51
N TYR A 473 7.95 27.56 26.15
CA TYR A 473 6.99 27.47 27.26
C TYR A 473 5.68 26.80 26.83
N ASP A 474 5.18 27.11 25.63
CA ASP A 474 3.98 26.53 25.05
C ASP A 474 4.34 25.76 23.77
N TRP A 475 4.75 24.51 23.95
CA TRP A 475 5.13 23.66 22.83
C TRP A 475 3.94 23.03 22.09
N CYS A 476 2.70 23.32 22.51
CA CYS A 476 1.52 22.95 21.73
C CYS A 476 1.42 23.73 20.42
N CYS A 477 2.16 24.83 20.24
CA CYS A 477 2.11 25.64 19.03
C CYS A 477 3.49 26.18 18.58
N GLN A 478 4.57 25.76 19.21
CA GLN A 478 5.93 26.26 18.96
C GLN A 478 6.96 25.15 19.20
N GLY A 479 8.00 25.08 18.37
CA GLY A 479 9.19 24.23 18.60
C GLY A 479 8.88 22.80 19.06
N ARG A 480 9.76 22.27 19.91
CA ARG A 480 9.65 20.91 20.46
C ARG A 480 9.52 20.92 21.99
N GLY A 481 8.62 20.09 22.52
CA GLY A 481 8.49 19.88 23.96
C GLY A 481 9.27 18.66 24.47
N GLY A 482 9.43 18.54 25.79
CA GLY A 482 10.08 17.40 26.44
C GLY A 482 11.55 17.24 26.04
N LEU A 483 12.27 18.35 25.77
CA LEU A 483 13.63 18.28 25.24
C LEU A 483 14.64 17.80 26.29
N ASP A 484 14.39 18.03 27.58
CA ASP A 484 15.20 17.42 28.65
C ASP A 484 15.15 15.90 28.59
N SER A 485 13.95 15.32 28.41
CA SER A 485 13.76 13.88 28.27
C SER A 485 14.32 13.36 26.94
N TRP A 486 14.12 14.09 25.83
CA TRP A 486 14.74 13.77 24.54
C TRP A 486 16.26 13.65 24.64
N LYS A 487 16.92 14.64 25.25
CA LYS A 487 18.38 14.71 25.36
C LYS A 487 18.95 13.70 26.36
N SER A 488 18.25 13.41 27.45
CA SER A 488 18.73 12.52 28.52
C SER A 488 18.42 11.04 28.28
N HIS A 489 17.25 10.72 27.72
CA HIS A 489 16.77 9.35 27.53
C HIS A 489 16.73 8.90 26.07
N GLY A 490 16.76 9.82 25.11
CA GLY A 490 16.66 9.50 23.68
C GLY A 490 15.26 9.10 23.24
N TYR A 491 14.21 9.52 23.95
CA TYR A 491 12.80 9.38 23.54
C TYR A 491 11.93 10.32 24.37
N ILE A 492 10.70 10.57 23.92
CA ILE A 492 9.67 11.27 24.69
C ILE A 492 8.91 10.24 25.55
N PRO A 493 8.96 10.34 26.89
CA PRO A 493 8.24 9.42 27.77
C PRO A 493 6.71 9.60 27.71
N GLN A 494 5.99 8.53 28.00
CA GLN A 494 4.59 8.60 28.40
C GLN A 494 4.51 9.14 29.83
N GLN A 495 3.55 10.03 30.09
CA GLN A 495 3.45 10.76 31.38
C GLN A 495 4.76 11.49 31.72
N ASP A 496 5.31 12.18 30.73
CA ASP A 496 6.55 12.93 30.91
C ASP A 496 6.43 13.98 32.02
N PHE A 497 7.54 14.22 32.70
CA PHE A 497 7.67 15.26 33.73
C PHE A 497 8.48 16.41 33.15
N ASP A 498 7.80 17.26 32.41
CA ASP A 498 8.34 18.48 31.84
C ASP A 498 7.79 19.68 32.63
N TYR A 499 8.70 20.39 33.30
CA TYR A 499 8.39 21.59 34.09
C TYR A 499 8.89 22.88 33.40
N LYS A 500 9.57 22.77 32.26
CA LYS A 500 10.12 23.89 31.49
C LYS A 500 9.14 24.35 30.42
N GLY A 501 8.52 23.40 29.73
CA GLY A 501 7.47 23.58 28.75
C GLY A 501 6.12 23.02 29.22
N PHE A 502 5.06 23.40 28.52
CA PHE A 502 3.71 22.90 28.75
C PHE A 502 3.02 22.59 27.43
N GLY A 503 2.41 21.41 27.38
CA GLY A 503 1.57 20.99 26.28
C GLY A 503 0.87 19.66 26.54
N THR A 504 0.16 19.15 25.54
CA THR A 504 -0.59 17.89 25.67
C THR A 504 0.38 16.70 25.72
N MET A 505 0.52 16.10 26.92
CA MET A 505 1.43 14.97 27.23
C MET A 505 1.00 13.63 26.61
N THR A 506 0.60 13.65 25.34
CA THR A 506 0.21 12.51 24.50
C THR A 506 1.19 12.37 23.34
N ARG A 507 0.94 11.43 22.42
CA ARG A 507 1.72 11.30 21.16
C ARG A 507 3.19 10.98 21.38
N SER A 508 3.54 10.35 22.49
CA SER A 508 4.94 10.11 22.88
C SER A 508 5.72 9.26 21.86
N ILE A 509 5.09 8.27 21.22
CA ILE A 509 5.69 7.50 20.12
C ILE A 509 5.84 8.37 18.87
N SER A 510 4.76 8.99 18.38
CA SER A 510 4.83 9.75 17.12
C SER A 510 5.79 10.94 17.22
N ARG A 511 5.80 11.67 18.34
CA ARG A 511 6.78 12.73 18.62
C ARG A 511 8.22 12.22 18.62
N THR A 512 8.48 11.07 19.24
CA THR A 512 9.82 10.46 19.24
C THR A 512 10.28 10.10 17.82
N LEU A 513 9.39 9.52 17.01
CA LEU A 513 9.71 9.12 15.64
C LEU A 513 9.90 10.33 14.72
N GLU A 514 9.07 11.37 14.88
CA GLU A 514 9.17 12.60 14.11
C GLU A 514 10.39 13.43 14.51
N TYR A 515 10.70 13.59 15.80
CA TYR A 515 11.94 14.25 16.24
C TYR A 515 13.20 13.52 15.75
N ALA A 516 13.19 12.20 15.72
CA ALA A 516 14.29 11.42 15.15
C ALA A 516 14.51 11.75 13.66
N TYR A 517 13.42 11.86 12.89
CA TYR A 517 13.49 12.25 11.48
C TYR A 517 13.85 13.73 11.29
N ASN A 518 13.33 14.62 12.14
CA ASN A 518 13.69 16.04 12.12
C ASN A 518 15.19 16.24 12.42
N ASP A 519 15.77 15.51 13.39
CA ASP A 519 17.21 15.54 13.67
C ASP A 519 18.03 15.03 12.47
N PHE A 520 17.57 13.99 11.76
CA PHE A 520 18.21 13.62 10.50
C PHE A 520 18.21 14.78 9.49
N CYS A 521 17.08 15.48 9.32
CA CYS A 521 16.99 16.63 8.42
C CYS A 521 17.95 17.77 8.82
N ILE A 522 18.09 18.06 10.11
CA ILE A 522 19.07 19.04 10.60
C ILE A 522 20.50 18.58 10.29
N SER A 523 20.79 17.28 10.42
CA SER A 523 22.10 16.72 10.09
C SER A 523 22.48 16.89 8.61
N GLU A 524 21.51 16.78 7.69
CA GLU A 524 21.72 16.98 6.26
C GLU A 524 22.07 18.45 5.95
N ILE A 525 21.39 19.41 6.58
CA ILE A 525 21.71 20.85 6.44
C ILE A 525 23.10 21.13 7.03
N ALA A 526 23.39 20.63 8.24
CA ALA A 526 24.67 20.83 8.92
C ALA A 526 25.86 20.28 8.12
N GLY A 527 25.71 19.06 7.57
CA GLY A 527 26.73 18.44 6.71
C GLY A 527 26.95 19.25 5.44
N GLY A 528 25.88 19.72 4.82
CA GLY A 528 25.91 20.57 3.64
C GLY A 528 26.56 21.94 3.88
N SER A 529 26.50 22.48 5.09
CA SER A 529 27.13 23.75 5.48
C SER A 529 28.55 23.58 6.05
N GLY A 530 29.07 22.35 6.13
CA GLY A 530 30.40 22.04 6.67
C GLY A 530 30.50 21.99 8.20
N ASN A 531 29.38 21.95 8.92
CA ASN A 531 29.33 21.83 10.38
C ASN A 531 29.32 20.36 10.82
N GLN A 532 30.50 19.71 10.77
CA GLN A 532 30.62 18.28 11.06
C GLN A 532 30.22 17.89 12.49
N GLY A 533 30.45 18.75 13.48
CA GLY A 533 30.10 18.46 14.87
C GLY A 533 28.59 18.32 15.08
N ASP A 534 27.81 19.23 14.50
CA ASP A 534 26.36 19.16 14.55
C ASP A 534 25.82 18.03 13.64
N GLN A 535 26.46 17.80 12.48
CA GLN A 535 26.10 16.66 11.63
C GLN A 535 26.18 15.33 12.41
N GLU A 536 27.30 15.05 13.08
CA GLU A 536 27.48 13.83 13.89
C GLU A 536 26.49 13.75 15.06
N LYS A 537 26.24 14.89 15.74
CA LYS A 537 25.31 14.99 16.86
C LYS A 537 23.87 14.66 16.45
N TYR A 538 23.38 15.28 15.39
CA TYR A 538 22.01 15.11 14.92
C TYR A 538 21.81 13.78 14.18
N GLN A 539 22.84 13.28 13.48
CA GLN A 539 22.82 11.92 12.94
C GLN A 539 22.68 10.87 14.05
N LYS A 540 23.42 11.03 15.15
CA LYS A 540 23.32 10.12 16.31
C LYS A 540 21.93 10.14 16.97
N SER A 541 21.37 11.34 17.20
CA SER A 541 20.03 11.47 17.79
C SER A 541 18.92 11.03 16.83
N SER A 542 19.16 11.02 15.52
CA SER A 542 18.22 10.43 14.57
C SER A 542 18.01 8.93 14.74
N GLU A 543 18.91 8.20 15.43
CA GLU A 543 18.73 6.76 15.74
C GLU A 543 17.85 6.51 16.96
N ASN A 544 17.41 7.56 17.67
CA ASN A 544 16.64 7.47 18.91
C ASN A 544 15.30 6.73 18.76
N TRP A 545 14.77 6.60 17.55
CA TRP A 545 13.56 5.81 17.26
C TRP A 545 13.66 4.36 17.79
N LEU A 546 14.87 3.78 17.84
CA LEU A 546 15.13 2.44 18.35
C LEU A 546 14.79 2.31 19.85
N ASN A 547 14.84 3.41 20.61
CA ASN A 547 14.62 3.37 22.06
C ASN A 547 13.19 3.01 22.44
N LEU A 548 12.21 3.19 21.55
CA LEU A 548 10.82 2.77 21.76
C LEU A 548 10.48 1.45 21.05
N PHE A 549 11.40 0.82 20.33
CA PHE A 549 11.14 -0.45 19.68
C PHE A 549 11.20 -1.61 20.70
N LYS A 550 10.07 -2.28 20.93
CA LYS A 550 9.95 -3.43 21.84
C LYS A 550 9.93 -4.74 21.03
N PRO A 551 11.05 -5.49 20.92
CA PRO A 551 11.21 -6.61 19.96
C PRO A 551 10.26 -7.80 20.15
N ASP A 552 9.78 -8.00 21.36
CA ASP A 552 8.88 -9.10 21.75
C ASP A 552 7.40 -8.68 21.78
N GLN A 553 7.08 -7.42 21.48
CA GLN A 553 5.69 -6.96 21.44
C GLN A 553 4.93 -7.67 20.32
N THR A 554 3.75 -8.22 20.62
CA THR A 554 2.85 -8.87 19.66
C THR A 554 1.64 -7.97 19.35
N SER A 555 0.87 -8.33 18.33
CA SER A 555 -0.42 -7.70 17.99
C SER A 555 -1.46 -8.76 17.65
N TYR A 556 -2.71 -8.52 18.03
CA TYR A 556 -3.84 -9.45 17.87
C TYR A 556 -5.01 -8.76 17.15
N ILE A 557 -5.66 -9.45 16.21
CA ILE A 557 -6.94 -9.02 15.62
C ILE A 557 -8.00 -10.02 16.08
N ASN A 558 -9.02 -9.57 16.81
CA ASN A 558 -10.09 -10.42 17.34
C ASN A 558 -9.53 -11.68 18.05
N ASP A 559 -8.66 -11.47 19.04
CA ASP A 559 -7.95 -12.50 19.82
C ASP A 559 -7.06 -13.47 19.01
N THR A 560 -6.89 -13.22 17.71
CA THR A 560 -6.02 -14.01 16.84
C THR A 560 -4.70 -13.30 16.67
N ASP A 561 -3.60 -13.97 17.04
CA ASP A 561 -2.25 -13.46 16.84
C ASP A 561 -2.02 -13.16 15.35
N THR A 562 -1.56 -11.94 15.06
CA THR A 562 -1.21 -11.51 13.70
C THR A 562 0.01 -12.25 13.15
N GLY A 563 0.81 -12.88 14.02
CA GLY A 563 2.04 -13.58 13.68
C GLY A 563 3.25 -12.66 13.52
N PHE A 564 3.12 -11.38 13.84
CA PHE A 564 4.19 -10.40 13.83
C PHE A 564 4.60 -10.02 15.26
N VAL A 565 5.90 -9.88 15.45
CA VAL A 565 6.52 -9.41 16.70
C VAL A 565 7.36 -8.17 16.44
N GLY A 566 7.61 -7.40 17.49
CA GLY A 566 8.41 -6.18 17.42
C GLY A 566 7.56 -5.00 16.97
N PHE A 567 7.11 -4.18 17.91
CA PHE A 567 6.36 -2.95 17.66
C PHE A 567 6.91 -1.84 18.54
N PHE A 568 6.69 -0.59 18.14
CA PHE A 568 6.89 0.53 19.07
C PHE A 568 5.93 0.42 20.25
N GLN A 569 6.41 0.77 21.44
CA GLN A 569 5.61 0.88 22.64
C GLN A 569 6.06 2.11 23.44
N PRO A 570 5.16 2.78 24.18
CA PRO A 570 5.56 3.89 25.02
C PRO A 570 6.49 3.40 26.13
N LYS A 571 7.30 4.32 26.66
CA LYS A 571 8.12 4.10 27.87
C LYS A 571 7.88 5.22 28.86
N PHE A 572 7.96 4.91 30.15
CA PHE A 572 7.94 5.91 31.21
C PHE A 572 9.35 6.46 31.49
N LEU A 573 9.46 7.54 32.25
CA LEU A 573 10.73 8.15 32.66
C LEU A 573 11.71 7.19 33.34
N ASN A 574 11.20 6.18 34.05
CA ASN A 574 12.01 5.15 34.70
C ASN A 574 12.44 4.01 33.75
N GLU A 575 12.31 4.21 32.43
CA GLU A 575 12.63 3.28 31.35
C GLU A 575 11.81 1.98 31.31
N THR A 576 10.79 1.88 32.16
CA THR A 576 9.83 0.76 32.09
C THR A 576 8.86 0.96 30.92
N TRP A 577 8.43 -0.14 30.32
CA TRP A 577 7.52 -0.12 29.18
C TRP A 577 6.09 0.23 29.62
N GLY A 578 5.49 1.20 28.94
CA GLY A 578 4.06 1.37 28.88
C GLY A 578 3.45 0.44 27.82
N PHE A 579 2.12 0.50 27.69
CA PHE A 579 1.40 -0.31 26.71
C PHE A 579 0.37 0.52 25.95
N GLN A 580 0.38 0.38 24.63
CA GLN A 580 -0.73 0.73 23.76
C GLN A 580 -0.94 -0.42 22.78
N ASP A 581 -2.19 -0.83 22.59
CA ASP A 581 -2.55 -1.82 21.58
C ASP A 581 -2.05 -1.35 20.21
N PRO A 582 -1.26 -2.16 19.47
CA PRO A 582 -0.76 -1.77 18.17
C PRO A 582 -1.82 -1.34 17.16
N LEU A 583 -3.08 -1.79 17.31
CA LEU A 583 -4.21 -1.47 16.44
C LEU A 583 -5.04 -0.27 16.91
N TYR A 584 -4.75 0.30 18.08
CA TYR A 584 -5.40 1.52 18.57
C TYR A 584 -5.34 2.62 17.51
N CYS A 585 -6.48 3.23 17.17
CA CYS A 585 -6.60 4.24 16.10
C CYS A 585 -6.22 3.75 14.70
N SER A 586 -6.28 2.44 14.44
CA SER A 586 -6.21 1.91 13.06
C SER A 586 -7.57 1.99 12.36
N ASN A 587 -7.58 1.81 11.06
CA ASN A 587 -8.81 1.77 10.26
C ASN A 587 -9.77 0.62 10.62
N ILE A 588 -9.25 -0.42 11.30
CA ILE A 588 -10.05 -1.54 11.82
C ILE A 588 -10.31 -1.46 13.33
N ASP A 589 -9.93 -0.36 13.98
CA ASP A 589 -10.33 -0.08 15.35
C ASP A 589 -11.84 0.19 15.38
N THR A 590 -12.57 -0.67 16.08
CA THR A 590 -14.04 -0.58 16.20
C THR A 590 -14.48 0.07 17.50
N ASN A 591 -13.55 0.46 18.38
CA ASN A 591 -13.88 1.10 19.64
C ASN A 591 -14.30 2.57 19.39
N PRO A 592 -15.57 2.92 19.61
CA PRO A 592 -16.04 4.29 19.38
C PRO A 592 -15.49 5.31 20.38
N ASN A 593 -14.83 4.84 21.45
CA ASN A 593 -14.23 5.68 22.48
C ASN A 593 -12.72 5.89 22.26
N SER A 594 -12.12 5.37 21.19
CA SER A 594 -10.72 5.63 20.87
C SER A 594 -10.53 7.11 20.54
N VAL A 595 -9.54 7.72 21.19
CA VAL A 595 -9.19 9.14 21.05
C VAL A 595 -7.83 9.24 20.38
N CYS A 596 -7.81 9.81 19.17
CA CYS A 596 -6.68 9.67 18.26
C CYS A 596 -5.94 10.98 17.98
N SER A 597 -6.42 12.15 18.42
CA SER A 597 -5.84 13.44 18.01
C SER A 597 -5.27 14.20 19.21
N LEU A 598 -5.48 15.52 19.30
CA LEU A 598 -4.85 16.42 20.29
C LEU A 598 -5.49 16.42 21.69
N GLN A 599 -6.45 15.53 21.97
CA GLN A 599 -7.10 15.46 23.26
C GLN A 599 -6.14 14.94 24.35
N ALA A 600 -6.38 15.31 25.61
CA ALA A 600 -5.51 14.95 26.74
C ALA A 600 -5.50 13.44 27.04
N GLU A 601 -6.56 12.73 26.66
CA GLU A 601 -6.72 11.29 26.86
C GLU A 601 -6.23 10.46 25.66
N ALA A 602 -5.68 11.11 24.62
CA ALA A 602 -5.20 10.43 23.42
C ALA A 602 -4.01 9.49 23.72
N GLY A 603 -3.80 8.55 22.80
CA GLY A 603 -2.73 7.57 22.90
C GLY A 603 -1.32 8.15 22.70
N ALA A 604 -0.36 7.23 22.63
CA ALA A 604 1.04 7.49 22.32
C ALA A 604 1.29 7.80 20.82
N THR A 605 0.31 7.61 19.93
CA THR A 605 0.40 7.95 18.50
C THR A 605 -0.61 9.04 18.12
N PHE A 606 -0.28 9.85 17.11
CA PHE A 606 -1.16 10.88 16.56
C PHE A 606 -1.89 10.37 15.31
N GLU A 607 -3.22 10.41 15.33
CA GLU A 607 -4.20 10.10 14.26
C GLU A 607 -4.06 8.77 13.52
N SER A 608 -3.12 7.93 13.92
CA SER A 608 -2.91 6.63 13.33
C SER A 608 -2.42 5.62 14.37
N SER A 609 -2.34 4.37 13.94
CA SER A 609 -1.95 3.24 14.77
C SER A 609 -0.45 3.05 14.83
N ILE A 610 0.01 2.30 15.84
CA ILE A 610 1.41 1.86 15.91
C ILE A 610 1.74 0.97 14.72
N TRP A 611 0.78 0.21 14.17
CA TRP A 611 1.00 -0.56 12.94
C TRP A 611 1.48 0.31 11.77
N GLU A 612 0.94 1.50 11.61
CA GLU A 612 1.33 2.44 10.55
C GLU A 612 2.57 3.24 10.95
N TYR A 613 2.61 3.80 12.16
CA TYR A 613 3.80 4.49 12.68
C TYR A 613 5.04 3.60 12.79
N SER A 614 4.87 2.27 12.86
CA SER A 614 5.97 1.28 12.77
C SER A 614 6.80 1.45 11.49
N PHE A 615 6.23 2.06 10.46
CA PHE A 615 6.90 2.33 9.20
C PHE A 615 7.45 3.76 9.07
N TYR A 616 7.17 4.65 10.04
CA TYR A 616 7.64 6.04 9.99
C TYR A 616 9.08 6.16 10.52
N VAL A 617 10.04 5.72 9.69
CA VAL A 617 11.48 5.95 9.88
C VAL A 617 12.11 6.30 8.53
N PRO A 618 11.72 7.41 7.88
CA PRO A 618 12.02 7.66 6.46
C PRO A 618 13.52 7.75 6.16
N HIS A 619 14.30 8.22 7.13
CA HIS A 619 15.75 8.38 7.01
C HIS A 619 16.52 7.06 7.17
N ASP A 620 16.01 6.10 7.94
CA ASP A 620 16.77 4.91 8.36
C ASP A 620 16.10 3.58 7.99
N GLN A 621 15.65 3.50 6.73
CA GLN A 621 14.89 2.35 6.21
C GLN A 621 15.71 1.04 6.21
N ALA A 622 17.03 1.09 5.98
CA ALA A 622 17.87 -0.11 6.02
C ALA A 622 17.87 -0.73 7.43
N LYS A 623 18.03 0.09 8.47
CA LYS A 623 17.98 -0.37 9.85
C LYS A 623 16.59 -0.84 10.23
N LEU A 624 15.53 -0.14 9.84
CA LEU A 624 14.15 -0.56 10.06
C LEU A 624 13.87 -1.95 9.44
N ILE A 625 14.26 -2.16 8.18
CA ILE A 625 14.14 -3.45 7.49
C ILE A 625 14.88 -4.55 8.26
N SER A 626 16.12 -4.28 8.70
CA SER A 626 16.89 -5.25 9.49
C SER A 626 16.21 -5.57 10.83
N THR A 627 15.61 -4.56 11.47
CA THR A 627 14.89 -4.65 12.75
C THR A 627 13.62 -5.50 12.62
N PHE A 628 12.93 -5.45 11.48
CA PHE A 628 11.80 -6.32 11.17
C PHE A 628 12.19 -7.73 10.71
N GLY A 629 13.48 -8.06 10.67
CA GLY A 629 13.97 -9.39 10.29
C GLY A 629 14.33 -9.55 8.81
N GLY A 630 14.59 -8.43 8.11
CA GLY A 630 15.07 -8.38 6.73
C GLY A 630 13.98 -8.11 5.69
N PRO A 631 14.37 -7.92 4.41
CA PRO A 631 13.47 -7.43 3.35
C PRO A 631 12.18 -8.24 3.19
N ARG A 632 12.26 -9.58 3.27
CA ARG A 632 11.07 -10.43 3.13
C ARG A 632 10.09 -10.28 4.29
N ALA A 633 10.59 -10.12 5.52
CA ALA A 633 9.74 -9.94 6.68
C ALA A 633 9.08 -8.55 6.68
N PHE A 634 9.85 -7.53 6.30
CA PHE A 634 9.35 -6.17 6.06
C PHE A 634 8.22 -6.15 5.03
N VAL A 635 8.44 -6.73 3.83
CA VAL A 635 7.42 -6.80 2.76
C VAL A 635 6.17 -7.53 3.23
N ARG A 636 6.28 -8.67 3.92
CA ARG A 636 5.12 -9.38 4.46
C ARG A 636 4.32 -8.53 5.45
N ARG A 637 5.01 -7.77 6.30
CA ARG A 637 4.38 -6.91 7.30
C ARG A 637 3.64 -5.75 6.63
N LEU A 638 4.25 -5.15 5.61
CA LEU A 638 3.66 -4.09 4.82
C LEU A 638 2.46 -4.57 4.00
N GLU A 639 2.55 -5.73 3.34
CA GLU A 639 1.39 -6.37 2.70
C GLU A 639 0.28 -6.67 3.70
N TYR A 640 0.61 -7.17 4.89
CA TYR A 640 -0.39 -7.43 5.93
C TYR A 640 -1.11 -6.15 6.38
N LEU A 641 -0.38 -5.04 6.57
CA LEU A 641 -0.94 -3.72 6.89
C LEU A 641 -2.02 -3.31 5.86
N HIS A 642 -1.68 -3.39 4.57
CA HIS A 642 -2.59 -3.02 3.48
C HIS A 642 -3.75 -4.03 3.31
N ASP A 643 -3.46 -5.33 3.25
CA ASP A 643 -4.43 -6.38 2.90
C ASP A 643 -5.45 -6.63 4.03
N LYS A 644 -5.07 -6.38 5.28
CA LYS A 644 -5.99 -6.38 6.42
C LYS A 644 -6.69 -5.05 6.65
N LYS A 645 -6.47 -4.08 5.76
CA LYS A 645 -7.05 -2.74 5.82
C LYS A 645 -6.77 -2.05 7.16
N ILE A 646 -5.62 -2.31 7.78
CA ILE A 646 -5.21 -1.67 9.04
C ILE A 646 -4.88 -0.19 8.78
N THR A 647 -4.23 0.07 7.64
CA THR A 647 -3.95 1.43 7.15
C THR A 647 -5.19 2.08 6.54
N TYR A 648 -5.23 3.41 6.63
CA TYR A 648 -6.26 4.26 6.03
C TYR A 648 -5.60 5.29 5.11
N ILE A 649 -5.83 5.15 3.80
CA ILE A 649 -5.17 6.01 2.79
C ILE A 649 -5.66 7.47 2.81
N GLY A 650 -6.75 7.75 3.53
CA GLY A 650 -7.25 9.11 3.76
C GLY A 650 -6.57 9.84 4.91
N ASN A 651 -5.40 9.39 5.35
CA ASN A 651 -4.55 10.06 6.35
C ASN A 651 -3.07 9.94 5.95
N GLU A 652 -2.29 10.95 6.29
CA GLU A 652 -0.93 11.26 5.85
C GLU A 652 0.14 10.21 6.18
N PRO A 653 0.14 9.56 7.37
CA PRO A 653 1.16 8.57 7.69
C PRO A 653 1.11 7.33 6.77
N ALA A 654 0.00 7.12 6.05
CA ALA A 654 -0.17 6.02 5.11
C ALA A 654 0.61 6.21 3.80
N PHE A 655 0.88 7.43 3.33
CA PHE A 655 1.39 7.65 1.97
C PHE A 655 2.72 6.95 1.71
N LEU A 656 3.70 7.10 2.61
CA LEU A 656 5.02 6.50 2.44
C LEU A 656 4.95 4.97 2.43
N THR A 657 4.00 4.35 3.15
CA THR A 657 3.83 2.89 3.19
C THR A 657 3.54 2.29 1.82
N VAL A 658 2.91 3.06 0.92
CA VAL A 658 2.66 2.65 -0.48
C VAL A 658 3.98 2.46 -1.26
N TYR A 659 5.02 3.20 -0.91
CA TYR A 659 6.28 3.25 -1.67
C TYR A 659 7.44 2.55 -0.99
N GLN A 660 7.34 2.17 0.28
CA GLN A 660 8.44 1.56 1.02
C GLN A 660 8.90 0.19 0.49
N TYR A 661 8.14 -0.46 -0.40
CA TYR A 661 8.62 -1.64 -1.10
C TYR A 661 9.88 -1.36 -1.94
N HIS A 662 10.14 -0.10 -2.35
CA HIS A 662 11.36 0.30 -3.04
C HIS A 662 12.61 0.02 -2.22
N TYR A 663 12.60 0.31 -0.91
CA TYR A 663 13.73 0.03 -0.01
C TYR A 663 13.96 -1.47 0.22
N ALA A 664 12.94 -2.30 0.00
CA ALA A 664 13.04 -3.75 0.11
C ALA A 664 13.31 -4.47 -1.23
N GLY A 665 13.61 -3.72 -2.30
CA GLY A 665 13.89 -4.28 -3.63
C GLY A 665 12.66 -4.88 -4.31
N ARG A 666 11.47 -4.36 -4.03
CA ARG A 666 10.18 -4.82 -4.60
C ARG A 666 9.33 -3.66 -5.15
N PRO A 667 9.86 -2.78 -6.02
CA PRO A 667 9.14 -1.60 -6.53
C PRO A 667 7.83 -1.96 -7.27
N ALA A 668 7.77 -3.16 -7.86
CA ALA A 668 6.56 -3.70 -8.47
C ALA A 668 5.33 -3.73 -7.52
N LEU A 669 5.56 -3.95 -6.22
CA LEU A 669 4.48 -3.95 -5.23
C LEU A 669 3.98 -2.52 -4.94
N SER A 670 4.86 -1.51 -4.98
CA SER A 670 4.43 -0.10 -4.91
C SER A 670 3.56 0.27 -6.09
N ALA A 671 3.95 -0.14 -7.31
CA ALA A 671 3.14 0.07 -8.51
C ALA A 671 1.76 -0.58 -8.36
N ARG A 672 1.69 -1.82 -7.85
CA ARG A 672 0.43 -2.52 -7.55
C ARG A 672 -0.43 -1.78 -6.52
N ARG A 673 0.17 -1.24 -5.46
CA ARG A 673 -0.55 -0.51 -4.40
C ARG A 673 -1.06 0.84 -4.88
N ALA A 674 -0.26 1.61 -5.62
CA ALA A 674 -0.70 2.89 -6.19
C ALA A 674 -1.85 2.70 -7.19
N HIS A 675 -1.73 1.73 -8.11
CA HIS A 675 -2.79 1.40 -9.08
C HIS A 675 -4.03 0.74 -8.44
N PHE A 676 -3.98 0.38 -7.16
CA PHE A 676 -5.13 -0.03 -6.38
C PHE A 676 -5.77 1.17 -5.67
N TYR A 677 -4.99 1.92 -4.88
CA TYR A 677 -5.52 2.98 -4.03
C TYR A 677 -6.06 4.18 -4.82
N ILE A 678 -5.34 4.64 -5.85
CA ILE A 678 -5.75 5.82 -6.61
C ILE A 678 -7.14 5.63 -7.25
N PRO A 679 -7.38 4.59 -8.08
CA PRO A 679 -8.68 4.43 -8.71
C PRO A 679 -9.79 3.93 -7.77
N ASP A 680 -9.48 3.34 -6.61
CA ASP A 680 -10.53 2.87 -5.69
C ASP A 680 -10.98 3.95 -4.68
N TYR A 681 -10.05 4.82 -4.24
CA TYR A 681 -10.30 5.75 -3.13
C TYR A 681 -10.40 7.21 -3.57
N PHE A 682 -9.86 7.58 -4.73
CA PHE A 682 -9.86 8.96 -5.23
C PHE A 682 -10.73 9.06 -6.49
N GLN A 683 -11.98 9.47 -6.32
CA GLN A 683 -12.94 9.61 -7.40
C GLN A 683 -13.13 11.09 -7.77
N PRO A 684 -13.38 11.42 -9.06
CA PRO A 684 -13.70 12.78 -9.48
C PRO A 684 -15.19 13.12 -9.21
N THR A 685 -15.62 12.94 -7.96
CA THR A 685 -16.99 13.20 -7.50
C THR A 685 -16.98 14.04 -6.23
N GLU A 686 -18.13 14.61 -5.86
CA GLU A 686 -18.27 15.46 -4.67
C GLU A 686 -17.79 14.77 -3.37
N GLY A 687 -18.01 13.45 -3.26
CA GLY A 687 -17.54 12.62 -2.14
C GLY A 687 -16.38 11.70 -2.47
N GLY A 688 -15.59 12.09 -3.46
CA GLY A 688 -14.55 11.23 -4.01
C GLY A 688 -13.20 11.28 -3.29
N LEU A 689 -13.05 12.04 -2.21
CA LEU A 689 -11.84 12.01 -1.39
C LEU A 689 -12.02 11.03 -0.22
N PRO A 690 -11.01 10.20 0.10
CA PRO A 690 -11.13 9.25 1.19
C PRO A 690 -11.12 9.92 2.56
N GLY A 691 -10.42 11.06 2.71
CA GLY A 691 -10.28 11.82 3.94
C GLY A 691 -10.34 13.34 3.70
N ASN A 692 -9.77 14.12 4.62
CA ASN A 692 -9.55 15.54 4.38
C ASN A 692 -8.52 15.71 3.24
N ASP A 693 -8.55 16.85 2.55
CA ASP A 693 -7.56 17.13 1.50
C ASP A 693 -6.26 17.73 2.06
N ASP A 694 -6.33 18.23 3.30
CA ASP A 694 -5.23 18.78 4.09
C ASP A 694 -4.36 19.76 3.29
N SER A 695 -5.00 20.88 2.93
CA SER A 695 -4.42 21.99 2.15
C SER A 695 -3.89 21.67 0.74
N GLY A 696 -4.24 20.52 0.18
CA GLY A 696 -3.75 20.06 -1.12
C GLY A 696 -2.80 18.87 -1.02
N THR A 697 -2.50 18.39 0.18
CA THR A 697 -1.61 17.24 0.44
C THR A 697 -2.13 15.96 -0.23
N MET A 698 -3.42 15.65 -0.12
CA MET A 698 -4.04 14.53 -0.85
C MET A 698 -4.03 14.76 -2.37
N GLY A 699 -4.31 15.99 -2.81
CA GLY A 699 -4.22 16.38 -4.21
C GLY A 699 -2.83 16.13 -4.81
N ALA A 700 -1.77 16.51 -4.09
CA ALA A 700 -0.39 16.25 -4.47
C ALA A 700 -0.03 14.76 -4.44
N PHE A 701 -0.52 14.00 -3.45
CA PHE A 701 -0.32 12.56 -3.39
C PHE A 701 -0.87 11.88 -4.65
N VAL A 702 -2.09 12.24 -5.05
CA VAL A 702 -2.73 11.74 -6.29
C VAL A 702 -1.93 12.16 -7.52
N ALA A 703 -1.61 13.46 -7.66
CA ALA A 703 -0.91 13.98 -8.84
C ALA A 703 0.47 13.33 -9.00
N MET A 704 1.28 13.28 -7.95
CA MET A 704 2.58 12.61 -7.94
C MET A 704 2.46 11.14 -8.36
N SER A 705 1.57 10.38 -7.70
CA SER A 705 1.33 8.97 -8.01
C SER A 705 0.97 8.76 -9.48
N MET A 706 0.10 9.61 -10.02
CA MET A 706 -0.35 9.55 -11.41
C MET A 706 0.75 9.92 -12.40
N MET A 707 1.67 10.81 -12.02
CA MET A 707 2.88 11.15 -12.78
C MET A 707 3.93 10.04 -12.74
N GLY A 708 3.75 9.01 -11.92
CA GLY A 708 4.68 7.88 -11.82
C GLY A 708 5.81 8.11 -10.81
N LEU A 709 5.72 9.14 -9.96
CA LEU A 709 6.75 9.51 -9.01
C LEU A 709 6.18 9.72 -7.61
N PHE A 710 6.96 9.48 -6.55
CA PHE A 710 6.58 9.92 -5.20
C PHE A 710 7.81 10.34 -4.40
N PRO A 711 7.80 11.51 -3.74
CA PRO A 711 8.96 12.04 -3.04
C PRO A 711 9.22 11.30 -1.72
N SER A 712 10.49 11.24 -1.33
CA SER A 712 10.90 11.04 0.07
C SER A 712 11.50 12.36 0.57
N PRO A 713 10.71 13.22 1.24
CA PRO A 713 11.14 14.56 1.63
C PRO A 713 12.39 14.55 2.55
N GLY A 714 13.04 15.71 2.67
CA GLY A 714 14.31 15.86 3.40
C GLY A 714 15.49 15.13 2.75
N GLN A 715 15.27 14.53 1.57
CA GLN A 715 16.23 13.71 0.85
C GLN A 715 16.03 13.92 -0.66
N ASN A 716 17.10 13.74 -1.44
CA ASN A 716 17.06 13.90 -2.89
C ASN A 716 16.60 12.60 -3.60
N VAL A 717 15.38 12.14 -3.29
CA VAL A 717 14.83 10.85 -3.74
C VAL A 717 13.37 10.98 -4.18
N TYR A 718 13.06 10.44 -5.36
CA TYR A 718 11.71 10.19 -5.86
C TYR A 718 11.57 8.74 -6.31
N PHE A 719 10.63 7.99 -5.73
CA PHE A 719 10.37 6.60 -6.09
C PHE A 719 9.69 6.48 -7.45
N ILE A 720 10.08 5.49 -8.25
CA ILE A 720 9.56 5.31 -9.61
C ILE A 720 8.49 4.22 -9.64
N ILE A 721 7.30 4.58 -10.12
CA ILE A 721 6.28 3.63 -10.57
C ILE A 721 5.87 3.98 -12.01
N PRO A 722 5.21 3.07 -12.76
CA PRO A 722 4.64 3.46 -14.05
C PRO A 722 3.60 4.57 -13.87
N PRO A 723 3.63 5.66 -14.67
CA PRO A 723 2.57 6.65 -14.66
C PRO A 723 1.25 6.08 -15.16
N PHE A 724 0.16 6.77 -14.81
CA PHE A 724 -1.21 6.45 -15.20
C PHE A 724 -1.53 6.91 -16.63
N PHE A 725 -0.52 7.42 -17.33
CA PHE A 725 -0.58 7.97 -18.68
C PHE A 725 0.50 7.31 -19.55
N GLU A 726 0.32 7.33 -20.87
CA GLU A 726 1.34 6.86 -21.81
C GLU A 726 2.63 7.70 -21.70
N SER A 727 2.50 9.01 -21.48
CA SER A 727 3.61 9.90 -21.20
C SER A 727 3.20 11.08 -20.32
N VAL A 728 4.17 11.58 -19.57
CA VAL A 728 4.06 12.76 -18.71
C VAL A 728 5.25 13.67 -19.03
N ASN A 729 4.97 14.93 -19.38
CA ASN A 729 5.96 15.97 -19.60
C ASN A 729 5.86 16.98 -18.45
N ILE A 730 6.99 17.34 -17.87
CA ILE A 730 7.09 18.24 -16.73
C ILE A 730 8.10 19.31 -17.09
N THR A 731 7.62 20.53 -17.30
CA THR A 731 8.46 21.69 -17.63
C THR A 731 8.97 22.29 -16.33
N SER A 732 10.29 22.26 -16.14
CA SER A 732 10.95 22.90 -15.01
C SER A 732 10.73 24.41 -15.07
N PRO A 733 10.11 25.05 -14.05
CA PRO A 733 9.90 26.49 -14.04
C PRO A 733 11.22 27.26 -13.89
N VAL A 734 12.29 26.61 -13.41
CA VAL A 734 13.60 27.22 -13.19
C VAL A 734 14.44 27.23 -14.46
N THR A 735 14.46 26.11 -15.19
CA THR A 735 15.36 25.91 -16.33
C THR A 735 14.67 25.95 -17.68
N GLY A 736 13.34 25.83 -17.73
CA GLY A 736 12.56 25.66 -18.96
C GLY A 736 12.75 24.30 -19.64
N ASN A 737 13.58 23.43 -19.07
CA ASN A 737 13.82 22.08 -19.58
C ASN A 737 12.60 21.20 -19.31
N VAL A 738 12.33 20.27 -20.22
CA VAL A 738 11.18 19.35 -20.12
C VAL A 738 11.66 17.96 -19.72
N ALA A 739 11.37 17.58 -18.48
CA ALA A 739 11.55 16.20 -18.04
C ALA A 739 10.40 15.34 -18.53
N ARG A 740 10.70 14.11 -18.98
CA ARG A 740 9.71 13.22 -19.60
C ARG A 740 9.75 11.84 -19.00
N ILE A 741 8.58 11.31 -18.65
CA ILE A 741 8.38 9.90 -18.32
C ILE A 741 7.51 9.29 -19.41
N ARG A 742 7.94 8.18 -20.02
CA ARG A 742 7.23 7.51 -21.10
C ARG A 742 7.09 6.01 -20.86
N ASN A 743 5.89 5.49 -21.01
CA ASN A 743 5.58 4.07 -20.95
C ASN A 743 5.60 3.43 -22.34
N VAL A 744 6.38 2.37 -22.50
CA VAL A 744 6.29 1.43 -23.63
C VAL A 744 5.42 0.26 -23.19
N ASN A 745 4.46 -0.13 -24.04
CA ASN A 745 3.37 -1.08 -23.73
C ASN A 745 2.38 -0.54 -22.68
N PHE A 746 2.10 0.76 -22.72
CA PHE A 746 1.07 1.38 -21.89
C PHE A 746 -0.29 0.69 -22.06
N ASP A 747 -0.98 0.47 -20.95
CA ASP A 747 -2.33 -0.10 -20.89
C ASP A 747 -3.18 0.69 -19.90
N ALA A 748 -4.15 1.45 -20.42
CA ALA A 748 -5.08 2.24 -19.64
C ALA A 748 -6.00 1.40 -18.72
N SER A 749 -6.07 0.08 -18.92
CA SER A 749 -6.82 -0.84 -18.05
C SER A 749 -5.99 -1.47 -16.94
N TYR A 750 -4.75 -1.03 -16.76
CA TYR A 750 -3.84 -1.41 -15.67
C TYR A 750 -3.46 -2.90 -15.64
N ASN A 751 -3.48 -3.64 -16.77
CA ASN A 751 -2.93 -5.00 -16.79
C ASN A 751 -1.40 -5.01 -16.88
N ASN A 752 -0.80 -4.03 -17.57
CA ASN A 752 0.65 -3.89 -17.69
C ASN A 752 1.17 -2.78 -16.77
N ILE A 753 1.33 -3.06 -15.47
CA ILE A 753 1.76 -2.09 -14.46
C ILE A 753 3.13 -2.41 -13.84
N TYR A 754 3.86 -3.39 -14.37
CA TYR A 754 5.16 -3.78 -13.85
C TYR A 754 6.29 -3.41 -14.81
N ILE A 755 7.25 -2.63 -14.31
CA ILE A 755 8.44 -2.22 -15.06
C ILE A 755 9.32 -3.45 -15.30
N GLN A 756 9.59 -3.75 -16.57
CA GLN A 756 10.46 -4.84 -17.02
C GLN A 756 11.91 -4.39 -17.20
N LYS A 757 12.09 -3.14 -17.64
CA LYS A 757 13.37 -2.43 -17.73
C LYS A 757 13.09 -0.93 -17.90
N ALA A 758 14.09 -0.10 -17.66
CA ALA A 758 14.02 1.33 -17.89
C ALA A 758 15.29 1.85 -18.59
N THR A 759 15.15 2.99 -19.27
CA THR A 759 16.29 3.78 -19.76
C THR A 759 16.17 5.22 -19.31
N LEU A 760 17.28 5.85 -18.94
CA LEU A 760 17.38 7.28 -18.65
C LEU A 760 18.28 7.92 -19.70
N ASP A 761 17.75 8.87 -20.48
CA ASP A 761 18.41 9.50 -21.62
C ASP A 761 19.00 8.47 -22.61
N GLY A 762 18.25 7.39 -22.84
CA GLY A 762 18.62 6.28 -23.73
C GLY A 762 19.64 5.30 -23.17
N GLN A 763 20.18 5.53 -21.96
CA GLN A 763 21.08 4.61 -21.27
C GLN A 763 20.30 3.67 -20.36
N ASP A 764 20.77 2.42 -20.20
CA ASP A 764 20.15 1.46 -19.28
C ASP A 764 20.11 2.01 -17.85
N TYR A 765 18.95 1.94 -17.22
CA TYR A 765 18.71 2.48 -15.89
C TYR A 765 18.06 1.43 -15.00
N THR A 766 18.69 1.10 -13.88
CA THR A 766 18.24 0.02 -12.97
C THR A 766 17.76 0.51 -11.62
N LYS A 767 18.12 1.73 -11.20
CA LYS A 767 17.68 2.31 -9.93
C LYS A 767 16.16 2.46 -9.92
N ASN A 768 15.54 2.14 -8.78
CA ASN A 768 14.09 2.22 -8.61
C ASN A 768 13.60 3.60 -8.12
N TRP A 769 14.49 4.59 -8.20
CA TRP A 769 14.29 5.96 -7.76
C TRP A 769 15.10 6.90 -8.67
N ILE A 770 14.72 8.17 -8.74
CA ILE A 770 15.47 9.26 -9.39
C ILE A 770 15.74 10.38 -8.38
N ASP A 771 16.73 11.23 -8.68
CA ASP A 771 16.98 12.47 -7.95
C ASP A 771 16.37 13.69 -8.67
N HIS A 772 16.42 14.85 -8.03
CA HIS A 772 15.82 16.09 -8.49
C HIS A 772 16.43 16.62 -9.80
N SER A 773 17.65 16.19 -10.17
CA SER A 773 18.27 16.59 -11.45
C SER A 773 17.46 16.14 -12.66
N PHE A 774 16.61 15.12 -12.50
CA PHE A 774 15.66 14.68 -13.52
C PHE A 774 14.82 15.86 -14.07
N PHE A 775 14.34 16.72 -13.17
CA PHE A 775 13.51 17.88 -13.53
C PHE A 775 14.35 19.03 -14.08
N THR A 776 15.42 19.42 -13.37
CA THR A 776 16.20 20.60 -13.72
C THR A 776 16.99 20.43 -15.02
N GLU A 777 17.47 19.22 -15.32
CA GLU A 777 18.21 18.91 -16.55
C GLU A 777 17.30 18.48 -17.71
N GLY A 778 16.00 18.20 -17.46
CA GLY A 778 15.05 17.77 -18.49
C GLY A 778 15.31 16.38 -19.04
N LYS A 779 15.51 15.40 -18.14
CA LYS A 779 15.85 14.02 -18.53
C LYS A 779 14.64 13.26 -19.06
N GLU A 780 14.89 12.21 -19.84
CA GLU A 780 13.87 11.29 -20.34
C GLU A 780 14.00 9.90 -19.70
N LEU A 781 12.99 9.49 -18.94
CA LEU A 781 12.83 8.16 -18.36
C LEU A 781 11.83 7.35 -19.18
N VAL A 782 12.30 6.30 -19.86
CA VAL A 782 11.45 5.37 -20.62
C VAL A 782 11.30 4.05 -19.86
N LEU A 783 10.07 3.69 -19.54
CA LEU A 783 9.70 2.49 -18.78
C LEU A 783 9.06 1.46 -19.72
N TYR A 784 9.56 0.23 -19.72
CA TYR A 784 8.99 -0.86 -20.53
C TYR A 784 8.11 -1.72 -19.64
N LEU A 785 6.80 -1.75 -19.90
CA LEU A 785 5.83 -2.38 -19.02
C LEU A 785 5.48 -3.81 -19.44
N GLY A 786 5.04 -4.62 -18.46
CA GLY A 786 4.54 -5.97 -18.64
C GLY A 786 3.58 -6.39 -17.51
N ALA A 787 2.95 -7.54 -17.69
CA ALA A 787 1.87 -8.03 -16.82
C ALA A 787 2.32 -8.76 -15.55
N ASN A 788 3.62 -9.06 -15.40
CA ASN A 788 4.17 -9.75 -14.23
C ASN A 788 5.37 -8.98 -13.67
N GLU A 789 5.66 -9.17 -12.38
CA GLU A 789 6.87 -8.62 -11.75
C GLU A 789 8.15 -9.05 -12.48
N SER A 790 9.14 -8.16 -12.52
CA SER A 790 10.46 -8.40 -13.15
C SER A 790 11.60 -8.29 -12.13
N SER A 791 12.84 -8.43 -12.58
CA SER A 791 14.05 -8.20 -11.77
C SER A 791 14.51 -6.73 -11.73
N TRP A 792 13.86 -5.82 -12.44
CA TRP A 792 14.24 -4.41 -12.48
C TRP A 792 14.09 -3.73 -11.11
N GLY A 793 15.09 -2.96 -10.68
CA GLY A 793 15.00 -2.20 -9.43
C GLY A 793 15.04 -3.05 -8.17
N THR A 794 15.59 -4.27 -8.24
CA THR A 794 15.59 -5.24 -7.13
C THR A 794 16.96 -5.44 -6.49
N HIS A 795 18.05 -5.00 -7.11
CA HIS A 795 19.39 -5.16 -6.57
C HIS A 795 19.68 -4.12 -5.48
N VAL A 796 20.59 -4.44 -4.54
CA VAL A 796 20.96 -3.53 -3.44
C VAL A 796 21.46 -2.18 -3.95
N ALA A 797 22.19 -2.16 -5.08
CA ALA A 797 22.68 -0.93 -5.71
C ALA A 797 21.57 -0.09 -6.40
N ASP A 798 20.40 -0.69 -6.62
CA ASP A 798 19.24 -0.02 -7.24
C ASP A 798 18.33 0.64 -6.20
N LEU A 799 18.53 0.32 -4.92
CA LEU A 799 17.70 0.80 -3.81
C LEU A 799 17.95 2.30 -3.55
N PRO A 800 16.97 3.01 -2.98
CA PRO A 800 17.17 4.39 -2.55
C PRO A 800 18.23 4.48 -1.43
N PRO A 801 18.97 5.60 -1.36
CA PRO A 801 20.02 5.79 -0.37
C PRO A 801 19.46 5.77 1.06
N THR A 802 20.27 5.28 2.00
CA THR A 802 20.06 5.37 3.45
C THR A 802 21.43 5.57 4.12
N PRO A 803 21.53 6.22 5.30
CA PRO A 803 22.81 6.51 5.97
C PRO A 803 23.72 5.29 6.16
N ASP A 804 23.16 4.12 6.46
CA ASP A 804 23.90 2.87 6.65
C ASP A 804 24.45 2.28 5.31
N ILE A 805 23.80 2.57 4.18
CA ILE A 805 24.27 2.18 2.83
C ILE A 805 25.42 3.08 2.36
N LEU A 806 25.37 4.37 2.69
CA LEU A 806 26.37 5.35 2.27
C LEU A 806 27.68 5.26 3.07
N SER A 807 27.60 4.87 4.35
CA SER A 807 28.79 4.74 5.20
C SER A 807 29.56 3.43 4.96
N ARG A 808 28.89 2.34 4.53
CA ARG A 808 29.53 1.02 4.32
C ARG A 808 28.81 0.16 3.26
N PRO A 809 29.16 0.30 1.97
CA PRO A 809 28.61 -0.53 0.89
C PRO A 809 28.81 -2.05 1.09
N GLY A 810 29.78 -2.45 1.91
CA GLY A 810 30.10 -3.85 2.23
C GLY A 810 29.36 -4.44 3.45
N ASP A 811 28.71 -3.62 4.29
CA ASP A 811 28.11 -4.10 5.55
C ASP A 811 26.67 -4.61 5.41
N TYR A 812 26.01 -4.41 4.26
CA TYR A 812 24.75 -5.12 3.95
C TYR A 812 24.93 -6.65 3.94
N LEU A 813 26.17 -7.11 3.72
CA LEU A 813 26.59 -8.51 3.87
C LEU A 813 27.27 -8.81 5.21
N HIS A 814 27.69 -7.79 5.97
CA HIS A 814 28.59 -7.94 7.13
C HIS A 814 28.07 -7.43 8.48
N HIS A 815 26.84 -6.95 8.59
CA HIS A 815 26.24 -6.63 9.88
C HIS A 815 25.93 -7.90 10.66
N LYS A 816 26.95 -8.41 11.40
CA LYS A 816 26.97 -9.63 12.24
C LYS A 816 25.70 -10.44 12.09
N MET A 817 25.52 -11.00 10.90
CA MET A 817 24.52 -12.01 10.68
C MET A 817 24.97 -13.10 11.61
N ASN A 818 24.26 -13.26 12.73
CA ASN A 818 24.57 -14.30 13.69
C ASN A 818 24.73 -15.54 12.81
N ILE A 819 25.94 -16.07 12.66
CA ILE A 819 26.23 -17.07 11.61
C ILE A 819 25.25 -18.23 11.77
N VAL A 820 24.86 -18.48 13.02
CA VAL A 820 23.76 -19.32 13.45
C VAL A 820 22.43 -18.94 12.78
N ARG A 821 21.97 -17.69 12.84
CA ARG A 821 20.71 -17.23 12.22
C ARG A 821 20.74 -17.23 10.68
N TRP A 822 21.87 -16.90 10.05
CA TRP A 822 22.01 -17.07 8.60
C TRP A 822 21.99 -18.54 8.20
N ALA A 823 22.77 -19.39 8.88
CA ALA A 823 22.78 -20.82 8.64
C ALA A 823 21.42 -21.46 8.93
N LEU A 824 20.71 -21.01 9.97
CA LEU A 824 19.35 -21.43 10.27
C LEU A 824 18.39 -20.99 9.17
N ASN A 825 18.48 -19.76 8.66
CA ASN A 825 17.65 -19.31 7.54
C ASN A 825 17.94 -20.12 6.27
N LEU A 826 19.21 -20.35 5.94
CA LEU A 826 19.62 -21.19 4.81
C LEU A 826 19.09 -22.62 4.93
N ALA A 827 19.05 -23.15 6.16
CA ALA A 827 18.57 -24.50 6.44
C ALA A 827 17.05 -24.60 6.52
N SER A 828 16.34 -23.54 6.92
CA SER A 828 14.90 -23.58 7.26
C SER A 828 13.98 -22.89 6.27
N ASP A 829 14.48 -22.01 5.39
CA ASP A 829 13.69 -21.26 4.42
C ASP A 829 13.38 -22.09 3.16
N PRO A 830 12.12 -22.49 2.89
CA PRO A 830 11.76 -23.30 1.72
C PRO A 830 12.13 -22.67 0.37
N GLU A 831 12.30 -21.35 0.30
CA GLU A 831 12.72 -20.67 -0.92
C GLU A 831 14.15 -21.06 -1.34
N GLN A 832 15.02 -21.43 -0.40
CA GLN A 832 16.40 -21.86 -0.70
C GLN A 832 16.47 -23.24 -1.37
N THR A 833 15.35 -23.97 -1.45
CA THR A 833 15.32 -25.32 -2.01
C THR A 833 15.65 -25.36 -3.49
N TRP A 834 15.45 -24.28 -4.25
CA TRP A 834 15.66 -24.31 -5.70
C TRP A 834 17.11 -24.65 -6.05
N TRP A 835 18.11 -23.96 -5.51
CA TRP A 835 19.52 -24.21 -5.84
C TRP A 835 20.05 -25.47 -5.13
N ILE A 836 19.58 -25.76 -3.91
CA ILE A 836 19.94 -26.98 -3.18
C ILE A 836 19.51 -28.23 -3.95
N CYS A 837 18.32 -28.22 -4.56
CA CYS A 837 17.88 -29.33 -5.40
C CYS A 837 18.81 -29.55 -6.59
N HIS A 838 19.24 -28.48 -7.28
CA HIS A 838 20.15 -28.60 -8.42
C HIS A 838 21.52 -29.13 -7.99
N LEU A 839 22.06 -28.67 -6.85
CA LEU A 839 23.32 -29.16 -6.32
C LEU A 839 23.25 -30.65 -5.92
N LEU A 840 22.22 -31.04 -5.18
CA LEU A 840 22.03 -32.44 -4.76
C LEU A 840 21.75 -33.36 -5.96
N PHE A 841 21.00 -32.88 -6.95
CA PHE A 841 20.76 -33.62 -8.18
C PHE A 841 22.04 -33.79 -9.01
N ALA A 842 22.85 -32.74 -9.15
CA ALA A 842 24.15 -32.81 -9.83
C ALA A 842 25.12 -33.75 -9.11
N PHE A 843 25.13 -33.72 -7.77
CA PHE A 843 25.88 -34.67 -6.94
C PHE A 843 25.47 -36.13 -7.24
N GLU A 844 24.16 -36.41 -7.26
CA GLU A 844 23.66 -37.76 -7.56
C GLU A 844 23.95 -38.19 -9.00
N ALA A 845 23.83 -37.28 -9.97
CA ALA A 845 24.16 -37.55 -11.37
C ALA A 845 25.64 -37.91 -11.55
N ALA A 846 26.53 -37.34 -10.73
CA ALA A 846 27.96 -37.64 -10.75
C ALA A 846 28.30 -38.95 -10.00
N ILE A 847 27.69 -39.21 -8.85
CA ILE A 847 28.03 -40.39 -8.02
C ILE A 847 27.47 -41.69 -8.60
N CYS A 848 26.31 -41.66 -9.26
CA CYS A 848 25.63 -42.86 -9.76
C CYS A 848 26.49 -43.68 -10.75
N PRO A 849 27.12 -43.09 -11.79
CA PRO A 849 28.06 -43.82 -12.66
C PRO A 849 29.28 -44.35 -11.90
N VAL A 850 29.82 -43.59 -10.95
CA VAL A 850 30.96 -44.02 -10.13
C VAL A 850 30.63 -45.27 -9.32
N LEU A 851 29.43 -45.35 -8.75
CA LEU A 851 28.97 -46.53 -8.01
C LEU A 851 28.88 -47.76 -8.90
N VAL A 852 28.35 -47.65 -10.11
CA VAL A 852 28.27 -48.75 -11.08
C VAL A 852 29.66 -49.22 -11.51
N LEU A 853 30.62 -48.30 -11.69
CA LEU A 853 32.00 -48.66 -12.05
C LEU A 853 32.79 -49.29 -10.90
N LYS A 854 32.46 -48.96 -9.63
CA LYS A 854 33.22 -49.40 -8.45
C LYS A 854 32.63 -50.59 -7.73
N ILE A 855 31.32 -50.83 -7.86
CA ILE A 855 30.60 -51.88 -7.13
C ILE A 855 30.01 -52.84 -8.16
N SER A 856 30.38 -54.12 -8.05
CA SER A 856 29.88 -55.16 -8.94
C SER A 856 28.35 -55.32 -8.84
N TYR A 857 27.73 -55.48 -10.01
CA TYR A 857 26.34 -55.88 -10.13
C TYR A 857 26.04 -57.17 -9.35
N THR A 858 24.90 -57.22 -8.67
CA THR A 858 24.46 -58.41 -7.92
C THR A 858 23.15 -58.90 -8.52
N GLU A 859 23.22 -60.00 -9.26
CA GLU A 859 22.05 -60.64 -9.86
C GLU A 859 21.11 -61.19 -8.78
N ILE A 860 19.83 -60.82 -8.88
CA ILE A 860 18.76 -61.36 -8.03
C ILE A 860 17.59 -61.75 -8.93
N ASP A 861 16.90 -60.77 -9.52
CA ASP A 861 15.67 -61.02 -10.28
C ASP A 861 15.74 -60.61 -11.76
N TRP A 862 16.79 -59.89 -12.21
CA TRP A 862 16.86 -59.38 -13.59
C TRP A 862 16.77 -60.51 -14.62
N LYS A 863 17.57 -61.56 -14.46
CA LYS A 863 17.54 -62.74 -15.32
C LYS A 863 16.17 -63.42 -15.30
N ALA A 864 15.55 -63.52 -14.12
CA ALA A 864 14.21 -64.10 -14.00
C ALA A 864 13.15 -63.25 -14.71
N TYR A 865 13.24 -61.91 -14.64
CA TYR A 865 12.36 -61.01 -15.40
C TYR A 865 12.53 -61.22 -16.91
N MET A 866 13.77 -61.34 -17.40
CA MET A 866 14.04 -61.58 -18.82
C MET A 866 13.55 -62.95 -19.30
N GLN A 867 13.67 -64.00 -18.48
CA GLN A 867 13.11 -65.33 -18.77
C GLN A 867 11.58 -65.30 -18.87
N GLN A 868 10.91 -64.63 -17.92
CA GLN A 868 9.45 -64.49 -17.91
C GLN A 868 8.97 -63.72 -19.15
N VAL A 869 9.65 -62.63 -19.52
CA VAL A 869 9.32 -61.84 -20.71
C VAL A 869 9.64 -62.60 -22.01
N ALA A 870 10.70 -63.39 -22.06
CA ALA A 870 11.01 -64.22 -23.22
C ALA A 870 9.88 -65.22 -23.52
N GLN A 871 9.29 -65.84 -22.48
CA GLN A 871 8.12 -66.72 -22.63
C GLN A 871 6.90 -65.95 -23.15
N TYR A 872 6.68 -64.72 -22.67
CA TYR A 872 5.63 -63.86 -23.22
C TYR A 872 5.88 -63.52 -24.69
N ILE A 873 7.12 -63.19 -25.09
CA ILE A 873 7.48 -62.93 -26.49
C ILE A 873 7.26 -64.16 -27.36
N ALA A 874 7.53 -65.37 -26.84
CA ALA A 874 7.28 -66.65 -27.50
C ALA A 874 5.79 -67.01 -27.67
N GLY A 875 4.86 -66.19 -27.14
CA GLY A 875 3.42 -66.34 -27.33
C GLY A 875 2.65 -66.81 -26.10
N GLU A 876 3.30 -67.07 -24.97
CA GLU A 876 2.62 -67.49 -23.74
C GLU A 876 1.78 -66.33 -23.15
N ARG A 877 0.53 -66.62 -22.76
CA ARG A 877 -0.44 -65.65 -22.21
C ARG A 877 -1.09 -66.15 -20.92
N ASP A 878 -0.84 -67.39 -20.50
CA ASP A 878 -1.25 -67.88 -19.20
C ASP A 878 -0.20 -67.49 -18.14
N TYR A 879 -0.59 -66.58 -17.24
CA TYR A 879 0.25 -66.07 -16.16
C TYR A 879 0.82 -67.15 -15.25
N VAL A 880 0.15 -68.30 -15.11
CA VAL A 880 0.65 -69.41 -14.28
C VAL A 880 1.86 -70.10 -14.91
N LYS A 881 1.99 -70.04 -16.24
CA LYS A 881 3.08 -70.67 -16.99
C LYS A 881 4.28 -69.75 -17.16
N LEU A 882 4.11 -68.44 -16.98
CA LEU A 882 5.19 -67.47 -17.02
C LEU A 882 6.05 -67.63 -15.76
N TYR A 883 7.22 -68.27 -15.89
CA TYR A 883 8.07 -68.66 -14.75
C TYR A 883 9.54 -68.35 -15.03
N GLY A 884 10.27 -67.89 -14.01
CA GLY A 884 11.73 -67.67 -14.07
C GLY A 884 12.45 -68.32 -12.90
N ASP A 885 13.77 -68.22 -12.88
CA ASP A 885 14.63 -68.88 -11.88
C ASP A 885 14.24 -68.50 -10.41
N THR A 886 13.66 -67.31 -10.19
CA THR A 886 13.22 -66.84 -8.86
C THR A 886 11.74 -67.07 -8.54
N GLY A 887 10.98 -67.70 -9.45
CA GLY A 887 9.58 -68.04 -9.24
C GLY A 887 8.64 -67.65 -10.39
N PRO A 888 7.32 -67.83 -10.17
CA PRO A 888 6.30 -67.44 -11.15
C PRO A 888 6.22 -65.92 -11.29
N LEU A 889 5.72 -65.46 -12.44
CA LEU A 889 5.38 -64.06 -12.66
C LEU A 889 4.21 -63.66 -11.76
N VAL A 890 4.47 -62.71 -10.87
CA VAL A 890 3.50 -62.19 -9.89
C VAL A 890 3.29 -60.67 -10.01
N TYR A 891 3.71 -60.09 -11.13
CA TYR A 891 3.61 -58.66 -11.39
C TYR A 891 2.50 -58.39 -12.40
N PRO A 892 1.71 -57.32 -12.26
CA PRO A 892 0.68 -57.01 -13.24
C PRO A 892 1.28 -56.62 -14.60
N ALA A 893 0.40 -56.36 -15.57
CA ALA A 893 0.78 -56.40 -16.98
C ALA A 893 1.77 -55.30 -17.42
N SER A 894 1.81 -54.12 -16.77
CA SER A 894 2.79 -53.08 -17.12
C SER A 894 4.22 -53.57 -16.97
N HIS A 895 4.49 -54.42 -15.97
CA HIS A 895 5.81 -55.03 -15.78
C HIS A 895 6.27 -55.76 -17.03
N VAL A 896 5.40 -56.59 -17.62
CA VAL A 896 5.72 -57.35 -18.84
C VAL A 896 6.05 -56.43 -20.00
N TYR A 897 5.32 -55.33 -20.18
CA TYR A 897 5.60 -54.37 -21.26
C TYR A 897 6.90 -53.59 -21.05
N ILE A 898 7.17 -53.13 -19.83
CA ILE A 898 8.41 -52.42 -19.48
C ILE A 898 9.61 -53.35 -19.70
N TYR A 899 9.56 -54.57 -19.16
CA TYR A 899 10.67 -55.50 -19.30
C TYR A 899 10.79 -56.09 -20.71
N ARG A 900 9.71 -56.12 -21.52
CA ARG A 900 9.80 -56.38 -22.97
C ARG A 900 10.58 -55.30 -23.70
N PHE A 901 10.36 -54.03 -23.36
CA PHE A 901 11.14 -52.94 -23.92
C PHE A 901 12.61 -53.04 -23.51
N LEU A 902 12.89 -53.31 -22.23
CA LEU A 902 14.25 -53.51 -21.73
C LEU A 902 14.92 -54.73 -22.38
N TYR A 903 14.19 -55.83 -22.57
CA TYR A 903 14.69 -57.05 -23.20
C TYR A 903 15.24 -56.78 -24.60
N TYR A 904 14.54 -56.00 -25.44
CA TYR A 904 15.06 -55.69 -26.77
C TYR A 904 16.24 -54.72 -26.77
N ILE A 905 16.26 -53.74 -25.86
CA ILE A 905 17.33 -52.73 -25.82
C ILE A 905 18.62 -53.29 -25.22
N THR A 906 18.52 -54.21 -24.27
CA THR A 906 19.66 -54.76 -23.53
C THR A 906 20.18 -56.07 -24.12
N ASN A 907 19.99 -56.29 -25.43
CA ASN A 907 20.34 -57.53 -26.11
C ASN A 907 19.85 -58.77 -25.34
N HIS A 908 18.53 -58.90 -25.20
CA HIS A 908 17.87 -60.00 -24.49
C HIS A 908 18.18 -60.08 -22.98
N GLY A 909 18.73 -59.01 -22.40
CA GLY A 909 19.11 -58.93 -20.99
C GLY A 909 20.58 -59.20 -20.70
N GLU A 910 21.40 -59.46 -21.73
CA GLU A 910 22.84 -59.75 -21.59
C GLU A 910 23.68 -58.50 -21.36
N GLU A 911 23.27 -57.34 -21.90
CA GLU A 911 23.97 -56.06 -21.75
C GLU A 911 23.63 -55.38 -20.41
N ILE A 912 24.16 -55.94 -19.32
CA ILE A 912 23.91 -55.47 -17.95
C ILE A 912 24.34 -54.01 -17.75
N ALA A 913 25.47 -53.60 -18.33
CA ALA A 913 25.96 -52.22 -18.19
C ALA A 913 24.95 -51.20 -18.72
N LEU A 914 24.36 -51.47 -19.89
CA LEU A 914 23.31 -50.63 -20.47
C LEU A 914 22.06 -50.59 -19.57
N ALA A 915 21.66 -51.73 -19.03
CA ALA A 915 20.55 -51.81 -18.07
C ALA A 915 20.82 -50.95 -16.82
N GLN A 916 22.03 -50.99 -16.26
CA GLN A 916 22.41 -50.17 -15.11
C GLN A 916 22.33 -48.67 -15.43
N TYR A 917 22.78 -48.23 -16.61
CA TYR A 917 22.64 -46.81 -17.03
C TYR A 917 21.17 -46.38 -17.21
N MET A 918 20.32 -47.25 -17.74
CA MET A 918 18.87 -46.97 -17.82
C MET A 918 18.25 -46.83 -16.43
N PHE A 919 18.66 -47.66 -15.48
CA PHE A 919 18.20 -47.56 -14.08
C PHE A 919 18.78 -46.36 -13.33
N ILE A 920 19.97 -45.87 -13.69
CA ILE A 920 20.46 -44.55 -13.25
C ILE A 920 19.50 -43.46 -13.74
N GLY A 921 19.12 -43.49 -15.02
CA GLY A 921 18.14 -42.54 -15.57
C GLY A 921 16.80 -42.60 -14.83
N LEU A 922 16.29 -43.81 -14.55
CA LEU A 922 15.08 -44.03 -13.78
C LEU A 922 15.18 -43.48 -12.35
N TYR A 923 16.32 -43.72 -11.68
CA TYR A 923 16.58 -43.22 -10.33
C TYR A 923 16.62 -41.69 -10.30
N LEU A 924 17.38 -41.06 -11.19
CA LEU A 924 17.47 -39.60 -11.26
C LEU A 924 16.12 -38.97 -11.62
N ALA A 925 15.38 -39.54 -12.56
CA ALA A 925 14.04 -39.06 -12.90
C ALA A 925 13.06 -39.20 -11.71
N SER A 926 13.15 -40.29 -10.96
CA SER A 926 12.36 -40.48 -9.74
C SER A 926 12.74 -39.45 -8.67
N LEU A 927 14.04 -39.23 -8.45
CA LEU A 927 14.55 -38.24 -7.51
C LEU A 927 14.09 -36.82 -7.89
N ALA A 928 14.07 -36.48 -9.18
CA ALA A 928 13.55 -35.21 -9.66
C ALA A 928 12.08 -35.04 -9.29
N PHE A 929 11.22 -36.05 -9.53
CA PHE A 929 9.82 -35.98 -9.10
C PHE A 929 9.68 -35.84 -7.59
N VAL A 930 10.48 -36.56 -6.79
CA VAL A 930 10.48 -36.47 -5.33
C VAL A 930 10.85 -35.06 -4.87
N MET A 931 11.96 -34.50 -5.38
CA MET A 931 12.40 -33.14 -5.04
C MET A 931 11.34 -32.12 -5.44
N GLN A 932 10.69 -32.26 -6.60
CA GLN A 932 9.60 -31.38 -6.99
C GLN A 932 8.39 -31.54 -6.08
N CYS A 933 8.04 -32.76 -5.66
CA CYS A 933 6.95 -32.98 -4.71
C CYS A 933 7.20 -32.27 -3.37
N TYR A 934 8.43 -32.33 -2.87
CA TYR A 934 8.86 -31.68 -1.63
C TYR A 934 8.85 -30.15 -1.77
N ARG A 935 9.33 -29.62 -2.91
CA ARG A 935 9.29 -28.17 -3.19
C ARG A 935 7.86 -27.63 -3.26
N GLN A 936 6.97 -28.33 -3.97
CA GLN A 936 5.55 -27.95 -4.06
C GLN A 936 4.86 -27.97 -2.68
N ALA A 937 5.31 -28.84 -1.77
CA ALA A 937 4.84 -28.90 -0.38
C ALA A 937 5.61 -27.96 0.58
N ARG A 938 6.46 -27.05 0.07
CA ARG A 938 7.25 -26.08 0.84
C ARG A 938 8.07 -26.69 2.00
N VAL A 939 8.66 -27.86 1.77
CA VAL A 939 9.55 -28.52 2.75
C VAL A 939 10.83 -27.69 2.93
N PRO A 940 11.35 -27.50 4.16
CA PRO A 940 12.57 -26.75 4.40
C PRO A 940 13.84 -27.45 3.87
N PRO A 941 14.87 -26.69 3.48
CA PRO A 941 16.11 -27.20 2.90
C PRO A 941 16.82 -28.30 3.69
N TYR A 942 16.82 -28.25 5.02
CA TYR A 942 17.52 -29.24 5.86
C TYR A 942 16.98 -30.67 5.67
N VAL A 943 15.80 -30.87 5.07
CA VAL A 943 15.25 -32.21 4.83
C VAL A 943 15.83 -32.84 3.55
N PHE A 944 16.23 -32.04 2.57
CA PHE A 944 16.64 -32.50 1.23
C PHE A 944 17.89 -33.38 1.20
N PRO A 945 18.93 -33.18 2.04
CA PRO A 945 20.09 -34.07 2.05
C PRO A 945 19.74 -35.55 2.29
N MET A 946 18.71 -35.85 3.09
CA MET A 946 18.26 -37.23 3.33
C MET A 946 17.71 -37.93 2.08
N LEU A 947 17.38 -37.18 1.02
CA LEU A 947 16.86 -37.74 -0.24
C LEU A 947 17.93 -38.42 -1.10
N VAL A 948 19.21 -38.10 -0.86
CA VAL A 948 20.33 -38.57 -1.69
C VAL A 948 21.30 -39.49 -0.93
N LEU A 949 21.24 -39.51 0.40
CA LEU A 949 22.21 -40.24 1.24
C LEU A 949 21.89 -41.73 1.47
N SER A 950 21.04 -42.35 0.64
CA SER A 950 20.55 -43.71 0.90
C SER A 950 21.30 -44.79 0.11
N LYS A 951 22.20 -45.50 0.80
CA LYS A 951 22.93 -46.66 0.25
C LYS A 951 22.00 -47.74 -0.27
N ARG A 952 20.92 -48.04 0.47
CA ARG A 952 19.99 -49.11 0.08
C ARG A 952 19.23 -48.73 -1.19
N LEU A 953 18.89 -47.46 -1.38
CA LEU A 953 18.19 -47.00 -2.57
C LEU A 953 19.06 -47.13 -3.82
N HIS A 954 20.34 -46.75 -3.74
CA HIS A 954 21.30 -46.99 -4.82
C HIS A 954 21.41 -48.48 -5.17
N SER A 955 21.44 -49.34 -4.16
CA SER A 955 21.48 -50.79 -4.38
C SER A 955 20.25 -51.33 -5.10
N ILE A 956 19.05 -50.81 -4.79
CA ILE A 956 17.78 -51.26 -5.39
C ILE A 956 17.71 -50.87 -6.86
N PHE A 957 18.00 -49.60 -7.18
CA PHE A 957 17.91 -49.10 -8.55
C PHE A 957 19.11 -49.57 -9.39
N LEU A 958 20.34 -49.27 -8.98
CA LEU A 958 21.52 -49.36 -9.86
C LEU A 958 22.19 -50.74 -9.86
N LEU A 959 22.20 -51.43 -8.71
CA LEU A 959 23.00 -52.65 -8.55
C LEU A 959 22.19 -53.95 -8.61
N ARG A 960 20.85 -53.85 -8.57
CA ARG A 960 19.93 -55.00 -8.55
C ARG A 960 18.77 -54.88 -9.54
N LEU A 961 18.58 -53.70 -10.15
CA LEU A 961 17.64 -53.47 -11.25
C LEU A 961 16.19 -53.91 -10.91
N PHE A 962 15.76 -53.64 -9.67
CA PHE A 962 14.46 -54.08 -9.18
C PHE A 962 13.30 -53.32 -9.82
N ASN A 963 12.24 -54.06 -10.18
CA ASN A 963 11.00 -53.55 -10.75
C ASN A 963 10.32 -52.45 -9.89
N ASP A 964 10.52 -52.48 -8.58
CA ASP A 964 9.98 -51.50 -7.64
C ASP A 964 10.43 -50.06 -7.94
N GLY A 965 11.57 -49.87 -8.62
CA GLY A 965 12.00 -48.54 -9.07
C GLY A 965 10.98 -47.88 -10.02
N PHE A 966 10.40 -48.64 -10.96
CA PHE A 966 9.37 -48.13 -11.88
C PHE A 966 8.05 -47.83 -11.15
N ALA A 967 7.69 -48.67 -10.18
CA ALA A 967 6.48 -48.47 -9.39
C ALA A 967 6.55 -47.17 -8.56
N VAL A 968 7.70 -46.90 -7.93
CA VAL A 968 7.93 -45.66 -7.16
C VAL A 968 8.03 -44.43 -8.07
N PHE A 969 8.66 -44.56 -9.25
CA PHE A 969 8.68 -43.50 -10.26
C PHE A 969 7.26 -43.03 -10.60
N PHE A 970 6.37 -43.96 -10.97
CA PHE A 970 4.99 -43.63 -11.31
C PHE A 970 4.17 -43.14 -10.12
N LEU A 971 4.45 -43.63 -8.90
CA LEU A 971 3.82 -43.12 -7.68
C LEU A 971 4.13 -41.63 -7.47
N PHE A 972 5.40 -41.23 -7.49
CA PHE A 972 5.78 -39.83 -7.30
C PHE A 972 5.40 -38.94 -8.49
N ALA A 973 5.44 -39.45 -9.73
CA ALA A 973 4.92 -38.74 -10.89
C ALA A 973 3.41 -38.45 -10.75
N ALA A 974 2.63 -39.43 -10.28
CA ALA A 974 1.21 -39.23 -10.01
C ALA A 974 0.96 -38.21 -8.90
N VAL A 975 1.71 -38.28 -7.80
CA VAL A 975 1.62 -37.31 -6.69
C VAL A 975 1.94 -35.90 -7.19
N TRP A 976 3.03 -35.72 -7.95
CA TRP A 976 3.38 -34.43 -8.54
C TRP A 976 2.26 -33.89 -9.46
N CYS A 977 1.67 -34.74 -10.30
CA CYS A 977 0.52 -34.36 -11.11
C CYS A 977 -0.68 -33.94 -10.25
N TYR A 978 -0.99 -34.66 -9.18
CA TYR A 978 -2.08 -34.30 -8.27
C TYR A 978 -1.82 -32.98 -7.54
N GLN A 979 -0.59 -32.71 -7.10
CA GLN A 979 -0.22 -31.42 -6.50
C GLN A 979 -0.41 -30.25 -7.48
N ARG A 980 -0.20 -30.48 -8.78
CA ARG A 980 -0.47 -29.50 -9.85
C ARG A 980 -1.89 -29.54 -10.42
N LYS A 981 -2.80 -30.29 -9.78
CA LYS A 981 -4.20 -30.45 -10.21
C LYS A 981 -4.36 -31.03 -11.62
N LEU A 982 -3.35 -31.76 -12.11
CA LEU A 982 -3.38 -32.53 -13.37
C LEU A 982 -4.01 -33.92 -13.14
N TRP A 983 -5.27 -33.92 -12.70
CA TRP A 983 -5.95 -35.11 -12.14
C TRP A 983 -5.97 -36.33 -13.08
N THR A 984 -6.27 -36.12 -14.36
CA THR A 984 -6.33 -37.21 -15.36
C THR A 984 -4.96 -37.80 -15.61
N VAL A 985 -3.94 -36.96 -15.81
CA VAL A 985 -2.56 -37.41 -16.05
C VAL A 985 -2.02 -38.15 -14.82
N GLY A 986 -2.30 -37.64 -13.62
CA GLY A 986 -1.94 -38.32 -12.37
C GLY A 986 -2.63 -39.68 -12.22
N SER A 987 -3.91 -39.77 -12.58
CA SER A 987 -4.68 -41.03 -12.52
C SER A 987 -4.16 -42.08 -13.51
N LEU A 988 -3.78 -41.64 -14.71
CA LEU A 988 -3.12 -42.49 -15.71
C LEU A 988 -1.74 -42.98 -15.22
N ALA A 989 -0.89 -42.07 -14.75
CA ALA A 989 0.44 -42.42 -14.22
C ALA A 989 0.34 -43.39 -13.04
N TYR A 990 -0.57 -43.12 -12.10
CA TYR A 990 -0.82 -43.99 -10.96
C TYR A 990 -1.30 -45.38 -11.39
N SER A 991 -2.23 -45.46 -12.35
CA SER A 991 -2.71 -46.75 -12.86
C SER A 991 -1.59 -47.53 -13.57
N VAL A 992 -0.78 -46.86 -14.40
CA VAL A 992 0.38 -47.52 -15.02
C VAL A 992 1.33 -48.09 -13.96
N GLY A 993 1.64 -47.32 -12.91
CA GLY A 993 2.45 -47.76 -11.77
C GLY A 993 1.83 -48.92 -10.99
N LEU A 994 0.51 -48.91 -10.76
CA LEU A 994 -0.21 -50.03 -10.16
C LEU A 994 -0.08 -51.30 -11.01
N GLY A 995 -0.06 -51.13 -12.33
CA GLY A 995 0.20 -52.20 -13.28
C GLY A 995 1.65 -52.71 -13.28
N VAL A 996 2.58 -52.03 -12.60
CA VAL A 996 3.98 -52.49 -12.42
C VAL A 996 4.10 -53.35 -11.16
N LYS A 997 3.51 -52.88 -10.05
CA LYS A 997 3.56 -53.56 -8.75
C LYS A 997 2.28 -53.28 -7.96
N MET A 998 1.66 -54.34 -7.44
CA MET A 998 0.46 -54.23 -6.62
C MET A 998 0.66 -53.46 -5.30
N SER A 999 1.91 -53.21 -4.86
CA SER A 999 2.21 -52.41 -3.66
C SER A 999 1.63 -51.00 -3.73
N LEU A 1000 1.33 -50.46 -4.90
CA LEU A 1000 0.66 -49.16 -5.01
C LEU A 1000 -0.78 -49.21 -4.49
N LEU A 1001 -1.41 -50.38 -4.32
CA LEU A 1001 -2.70 -50.49 -3.64
C LEU A 1001 -2.69 -49.88 -2.23
N LEU A 1002 -1.52 -49.82 -1.57
CA LEU A 1002 -1.36 -49.17 -0.26
C LEU A 1002 -1.69 -47.68 -0.31
N ALA A 1003 -1.48 -47.00 -1.44
CA ALA A 1003 -1.79 -45.58 -1.64
C ALA A 1003 -3.24 -45.34 -2.08
N LEU A 1004 -3.95 -46.37 -2.56
CA LEU A 1004 -5.25 -46.22 -3.24
C LEU A 1004 -6.33 -45.56 -2.37
N PRO A 1005 -6.46 -45.86 -1.06
CA PRO A 1005 -7.43 -45.18 -0.21
C PRO A 1005 -7.22 -43.65 -0.16
N ALA A 1006 -5.97 -43.20 -0.04
CA ALA A 1006 -5.65 -41.78 -0.03
C ALA A 1006 -5.85 -41.13 -1.40
N VAL A 1007 -5.44 -41.79 -2.50
CA VAL A 1007 -5.67 -41.30 -3.87
C VAL A 1007 -7.17 -41.10 -4.14
N GLY A 1008 -8.01 -42.05 -3.72
CA GLY A 1008 -9.47 -41.94 -3.86
C GLY A 1008 -10.03 -40.71 -3.13
N ILE A 1009 -9.55 -40.44 -1.92
CA ILE A 1009 -9.98 -39.29 -1.11
C ILE A 1009 -9.47 -37.97 -1.68
N VAL A 1010 -8.22 -37.94 -2.15
CA VAL A 1010 -7.63 -36.78 -2.82
C VAL A 1010 -8.41 -36.43 -4.09
N LEU A 1011 -8.73 -37.42 -4.93
CA LEU A 1011 -9.53 -37.21 -6.13
C LEU A 1011 -10.95 -36.78 -5.79
N TRP A 1012 -11.61 -37.42 -4.83
CA TRP A 1012 -12.96 -37.05 -4.43
C TRP A 1012 -13.04 -35.61 -3.91
N GLN A 1013 -12.14 -35.18 -3.04
CA GLN A 1013 -12.13 -33.80 -2.55
C GLN A 1013 -11.62 -32.80 -3.59
N GLY A 1014 -10.66 -33.20 -4.43
CA GLY A 1014 -10.04 -32.34 -5.44
C GLY A 1014 -10.96 -32.03 -6.63
N ILE A 1015 -11.75 -33.00 -7.11
CA ILE A 1015 -12.59 -32.83 -8.31
C ILE A 1015 -14.07 -33.15 -8.11
N GLY A 1016 -14.49 -33.62 -6.93
CA GLY A 1016 -15.86 -33.99 -6.62
C GLY A 1016 -16.22 -35.41 -7.07
N ARG A 1017 -17.31 -35.96 -6.51
CA ARG A 1017 -17.72 -37.37 -6.67
C ARG A 1017 -17.75 -37.84 -8.11
N ASP A 1018 -18.54 -37.20 -8.97
CA ASP A 1018 -18.82 -37.74 -10.30
C ASP A 1018 -17.56 -37.77 -11.18
N ARG A 1019 -16.72 -36.73 -11.08
CA ARG A 1019 -15.44 -36.70 -11.79
C ARG A 1019 -14.43 -37.67 -11.19
N ALA A 1020 -14.39 -37.83 -9.87
CA ALA A 1020 -13.55 -38.84 -9.22
C ALA A 1020 -13.94 -40.27 -9.62
N LEU A 1021 -15.24 -40.58 -9.74
CA LEU A 1021 -15.73 -41.85 -10.26
C LEU A 1021 -15.32 -42.08 -11.71
N ARG A 1022 -15.32 -41.04 -12.55
CA ARG A 1022 -14.78 -41.13 -13.92
C ARG A 1022 -13.28 -41.43 -13.92
N GLN A 1023 -12.49 -40.79 -13.03
CA GLN A 1023 -11.07 -41.10 -12.90
C GLN A 1023 -10.84 -42.53 -12.41
N ALA A 1024 -11.62 -43.01 -11.44
CA ALA A 1024 -11.56 -44.40 -11.01
C ALA A 1024 -11.91 -45.38 -12.15
N GLY A 1025 -12.94 -45.05 -12.95
CA GLY A 1025 -13.28 -45.78 -14.17
C GLY A 1025 -12.15 -45.78 -15.19
N LEU A 1026 -11.49 -44.65 -15.42
CA LEU A 1026 -10.32 -44.53 -16.30
C LEU A 1026 -9.16 -45.39 -15.80
N MET A 1027 -8.87 -45.35 -14.50
CA MET A 1027 -7.83 -46.19 -13.89
C MET A 1027 -8.12 -47.67 -14.12
N ALA A 1028 -9.37 -48.11 -13.94
CA ALA A 1028 -9.81 -49.47 -14.21
C ALA A 1028 -9.70 -49.84 -15.70
N GLN A 1029 -10.09 -48.93 -16.61
CA GLN A 1029 -9.95 -49.12 -18.05
C GLN A 1029 -8.48 -49.31 -18.46
N VAL A 1030 -7.55 -48.56 -17.87
CA VAL A 1030 -6.11 -48.74 -18.10
C VAL A 1030 -5.64 -50.11 -17.62
N GLN A 1031 -6.10 -50.59 -16.46
CA GLN A 1031 -5.77 -51.94 -15.98
C GLN A 1031 -6.30 -53.03 -16.93
N VAL A 1032 -7.53 -52.87 -17.43
CA VAL A 1032 -8.12 -53.80 -18.40
C VAL A 1032 -7.36 -53.76 -19.72
N LEU A 1033 -7.03 -52.58 -20.23
CA LEU A 1033 -6.30 -52.40 -21.49
C LEU A 1033 -4.93 -53.06 -21.43
N LEU A 1034 -4.16 -52.80 -20.37
CA LEU A 1034 -2.84 -53.39 -20.17
C LEU A 1034 -2.94 -54.90 -19.91
N GLY A 1035 -3.95 -55.34 -19.15
CA GLY A 1035 -4.19 -56.75 -18.86
C GLY A 1035 -4.81 -57.54 -20.02
N TYR A 1036 -5.31 -56.88 -21.07
CA TYR A 1036 -6.18 -57.49 -22.10
C TYR A 1036 -5.63 -58.79 -22.70
N PRO A 1037 -4.35 -58.90 -23.09
CA PRO A 1037 -3.82 -60.13 -23.68
C PRO A 1037 -3.90 -61.35 -22.73
N PHE A 1038 -3.87 -61.11 -21.43
CA PHE A 1038 -3.92 -62.14 -20.39
C PHE A 1038 -5.35 -62.39 -19.92
N LEU A 1039 -6.15 -61.33 -19.79
CA LEU A 1039 -7.56 -61.39 -19.43
C LEU A 1039 -8.38 -62.16 -20.49
N ALA A 1040 -8.13 -61.90 -21.77
CA ALA A 1040 -8.79 -62.57 -22.88
C ALA A 1040 -8.42 -64.07 -22.98
N HIS A 1041 -7.24 -64.45 -22.50
CA HIS A 1041 -6.78 -65.84 -22.51
C HIS A 1041 -7.25 -66.61 -21.28
N ASN A 1042 -6.96 -66.11 -20.07
CA ASN A 1042 -7.39 -66.71 -18.81
C ASN A 1042 -7.43 -65.67 -17.67
N ALA A 1043 -8.54 -64.93 -17.57
CA ALA A 1043 -8.73 -63.88 -16.58
C ALA A 1043 -8.52 -64.34 -15.12
N ARG A 1044 -8.94 -65.56 -14.77
CA ARG A 1044 -8.80 -66.09 -13.41
C ARG A 1044 -7.33 -66.26 -13.04
N ASN A 1045 -6.55 -66.87 -13.93
CA ASN A 1045 -5.12 -67.09 -13.71
C ASN A 1045 -4.37 -65.75 -13.63
N TYR A 1046 -4.67 -64.80 -14.52
CA TYR A 1046 -4.11 -63.45 -14.46
C TYR A 1046 -4.37 -62.76 -13.12
N LEU A 1047 -5.65 -62.61 -12.73
CA LEU A 1047 -6.01 -61.88 -11.51
C LEU A 1047 -5.45 -62.56 -10.25
N SER A 1048 -5.45 -63.90 -10.20
CA SER A 1048 -4.93 -64.64 -9.05
C SER A 1048 -3.41 -64.52 -8.86
N ARG A 1049 -2.65 -64.36 -9.95
CA ARG A 1049 -1.18 -64.24 -9.93
C ARG A 1049 -0.68 -62.80 -9.88
N ALA A 1050 -1.25 -61.91 -10.69
CA ALA A 1050 -0.88 -60.49 -10.74
C ALA A 1050 -1.19 -59.75 -9.42
N PHE A 1051 -2.20 -60.22 -8.68
CA PHE A 1051 -2.61 -59.68 -7.38
C PHE A 1051 -2.70 -60.82 -6.33
N GLU A 1052 -1.59 -61.54 -6.11
CA GLU A 1052 -1.57 -62.73 -5.24
C GLU A 1052 -1.51 -62.38 -3.74
N PHE A 1053 -2.67 -62.16 -3.12
CA PHE A 1053 -2.79 -61.81 -1.68
C PHE A 1053 -2.49 -62.97 -0.71
N SER A 1054 -2.49 -64.23 -1.18
CA SER A 1054 -2.23 -65.40 -0.36
C SER A 1054 -0.73 -65.68 -0.15
N ARG A 1055 0.15 -65.00 -0.91
CA ARG A 1055 1.58 -65.30 -0.93
C ARG A 1055 2.19 -65.10 0.46
N GLN A 1056 2.92 -66.11 0.91
CA GLN A 1056 3.67 -66.08 2.16
C GLN A 1056 5.15 -66.14 1.82
N PHE A 1057 5.91 -65.16 2.31
CA PHE A 1057 7.35 -65.16 2.16
C PHE A 1057 8.01 -65.84 3.36
N PHE A 1058 9.18 -66.44 3.13
CA PHE A 1058 9.91 -67.14 4.18
C PHE A 1058 10.32 -66.18 5.30
N PHE A 1059 10.14 -66.61 6.55
CA PHE A 1059 10.50 -65.84 7.74
C PHE A 1059 11.98 -65.41 7.77
N LYS A 1060 12.89 -66.18 7.14
CA LYS A 1060 14.30 -65.80 7.03
C LYS A 1060 14.59 -64.55 6.18
N TRP A 1061 13.65 -64.15 5.32
CA TRP A 1061 13.83 -63.06 4.35
C TRP A 1061 13.08 -61.78 4.70
N THR A 1062 12.24 -61.81 5.73
CA THR A 1062 11.49 -60.63 6.17
C THR A 1062 12.39 -59.65 6.93
N VAL A 1063 12.21 -58.34 6.72
CA VAL A 1063 12.93 -57.31 7.48
C VAL A 1063 12.15 -56.85 8.71
N ASN A 1064 10.83 -57.03 8.75
CA ASN A 1064 9.97 -56.67 9.88
C ASN A 1064 9.45 -57.90 10.62
N TRP A 1065 9.07 -57.72 11.89
CA TRP A 1065 8.50 -58.74 12.78
C TRP A 1065 9.40 -59.97 13.08
N ARG A 1066 10.72 -59.92 12.91
CA ARG A 1066 11.61 -61.04 13.27
C ARG A 1066 11.57 -61.38 14.76
N PHE A 1067 11.38 -60.35 15.60
CA PHE A 1067 11.35 -60.48 17.05
C PHE A 1067 10.11 -61.20 17.61
N VAL A 1068 9.05 -61.43 16.81
CA VAL A 1068 7.88 -62.19 17.27
C VAL A 1068 8.04 -63.71 17.10
N GLY A 1069 9.07 -64.17 16.40
CA GLY A 1069 9.30 -65.58 16.11
C GLY A 1069 8.53 -66.12 14.89
N GLU A 1070 9.02 -67.22 14.30
CA GLU A 1070 8.52 -67.77 13.05
C GLU A 1070 7.07 -68.29 13.15
N GLU A 1071 6.74 -68.97 14.25
CA GLU A 1071 5.41 -69.55 14.47
C GLU A 1071 4.33 -68.46 14.52
N ILE A 1072 4.57 -67.39 15.28
CA ILE A 1072 3.64 -66.27 15.38
C ILE A 1072 3.54 -65.54 14.04
N PHE A 1073 4.69 -65.29 13.39
CA PHE A 1073 4.75 -64.63 12.09
C PHE A 1073 3.93 -65.36 11.01
N LEU A 1074 3.99 -66.69 10.97
CA LEU A 1074 3.27 -67.51 10.00
C LEU A 1074 1.79 -67.75 10.37
N SER A 1075 1.40 -67.44 11.61
CA SER A 1075 0.03 -67.67 12.10
C SER A 1075 -1.02 -66.84 11.35
N ARG A 1076 -2.20 -67.44 11.12
CA ARG A 1076 -3.34 -66.73 10.52
C ARG A 1076 -3.86 -65.62 11.43
N SER A 1077 -3.89 -65.85 12.74
CA SER A 1077 -4.32 -64.86 13.74
C SER A 1077 -3.47 -63.59 13.68
N PHE A 1078 -2.14 -63.70 13.57
CA PHE A 1078 -1.25 -62.55 13.44
C PHE A 1078 -1.51 -61.75 12.17
N SER A 1079 -1.64 -62.43 11.03
CA SER A 1079 -1.95 -61.76 9.75
C SER A 1079 -3.32 -61.04 9.76
N ALA A 1080 -4.34 -61.65 10.39
CA ALA A 1080 -5.67 -61.06 10.53
C ALA A 1080 -5.65 -59.86 11.49
N ALA A 1081 -4.90 -59.94 12.59
CA ALA A 1081 -4.72 -58.83 13.52
C ALA A 1081 -4.03 -57.63 12.84
N LEU A 1082 -2.95 -57.86 12.08
CA LEU A 1082 -2.29 -56.80 11.31
C LEU A 1082 -3.21 -56.15 10.28
N LEU A 1083 -4.05 -56.93 9.59
CA LEU A 1083 -5.04 -56.41 8.66
C LEU A 1083 -6.13 -55.56 9.36
N ALA A 1084 -6.59 -56.00 10.54
CA ALA A 1084 -7.54 -55.23 11.35
C ALA A 1084 -6.91 -53.90 11.83
N ILE A 1085 -5.65 -53.91 12.26
CA ILE A 1085 -4.90 -52.71 12.63
C ILE A 1085 -4.72 -51.77 11.43
N HIS A 1086 -4.42 -52.31 10.26
CA HIS A 1086 -4.31 -51.53 9.02
C HIS A 1086 -5.61 -50.77 8.71
N ALA A 1087 -6.75 -51.47 8.73
CA ALA A 1087 -8.05 -50.87 8.51
C ALA A 1087 -8.40 -49.81 9.56
N ALA A 1088 -8.12 -50.09 10.84
CA ALA A 1088 -8.35 -49.15 11.93
C ALA A 1088 -7.51 -47.86 11.80
N LEU A 1089 -6.23 -47.98 11.44
CA LEU A 1089 -5.35 -46.82 11.22
C LEU A 1089 -5.78 -45.99 10.02
N LEU A 1090 -6.14 -46.62 8.90
CA LEU A 1090 -6.69 -45.91 7.74
C LEU A 1090 -7.97 -45.17 8.12
N LEU A 1091 -8.92 -45.82 8.79
CA LEU A 1091 -10.16 -45.18 9.24
C LEU A 1091 -9.90 -44.02 10.20
N LEU A 1092 -8.93 -44.17 11.11
CA LEU A 1092 -8.50 -43.09 12.01
C LEU A 1092 -8.01 -41.87 11.21
N PHE A 1093 -7.12 -42.08 10.23
CA PHE A 1093 -6.61 -40.99 9.40
C PHE A 1093 -7.69 -40.36 8.53
N VAL A 1094 -8.58 -41.16 7.94
CA VAL A 1094 -9.74 -40.66 7.19
C VAL A 1094 -10.59 -39.76 8.09
N ALA A 1095 -11.03 -40.27 9.24
CA ALA A 1095 -11.93 -39.56 10.14
C ALA A 1095 -11.33 -38.29 10.75
N THR A 1096 -10.02 -38.25 10.99
CA THR A 1096 -9.39 -37.16 11.76
C THR A 1096 -8.51 -36.21 10.94
N ARG A 1097 -7.93 -36.67 9.84
CA ARG A 1097 -6.93 -35.92 9.04
C ARG A 1097 -7.35 -35.74 7.59
N TRP A 1098 -7.74 -36.80 6.89
CA TRP A 1098 -7.96 -36.73 5.45
C TRP A 1098 -9.31 -36.12 5.04
N LEU A 1099 -10.31 -36.05 5.92
CA LEU A 1099 -11.59 -35.35 5.65
C LEU A 1099 -11.58 -33.84 5.95
N ARG A 1100 -10.42 -33.29 6.37
CA ARG A 1100 -10.30 -31.87 6.77
C ARG A 1100 -10.60 -30.87 5.66
N PRO A 1101 -10.15 -31.03 4.40
CA PRO A 1101 -10.50 -30.08 3.34
C PRO A 1101 -12.02 -29.94 3.14
N ALA A 1102 -12.75 -31.06 3.22
CA ALA A 1102 -14.21 -31.09 3.20
C ALA A 1102 -14.87 -30.47 4.45
N GLY A 1103 -14.17 -30.45 5.59
CA GLY A 1103 -14.69 -29.92 6.86
C GLY A 1103 -15.86 -30.73 7.42
N THR A 1104 -15.89 -32.04 7.18
CA THR A 1104 -16.99 -32.92 7.59
C THR A 1104 -16.53 -34.11 8.42
N SER A 1105 -17.45 -34.68 9.20
CA SER A 1105 -17.28 -35.95 9.87
C SER A 1105 -17.51 -37.12 8.91
N LEU A 1106 -17.14 -38.34 9.31
CA LEU A 1106 -17.30 -39.55 8.49
C LEU A 1106 -18.75 -39.74 7.95
N PRO A 1107 -19.83 -39.54 8.76
CA PRO A 1107 -21.19 -39.60 8.26
C PRO A 1107 -21.51 -38.50 7.24
N GLY A 1108 -20.97 -37.29 7.46
CA GLY A 1108 -21.12 -36.17 6.51
C GLY A 1108 -20.44 -36.44 5.17
N ALA A 1109 -19.27 -37.08 5.18
CA ALA A 1109 -18.58 -37.51 3.96
C ALA A 1109 -19.39 -38.56 3.19
N VAL A 1110 -20.00 -39.53 3.88
CA VAL A 1110 -20.92 -40.50 3.25
C VAL A 1110 -22.12 -39.79 2.64
N GLN A 1111 -22.69 -38.80 3.33
CA GLN A 1111 -23.80 -38.02 2.80
C GLN A 1111 -23.40 -37.23 1.54
N GLN A 1112 -22.20 -36.66 1.49
CA GLN A 1112 -21.66 -35.98 0.30
C GLN A 1112 -21.39 -36.94 -0.87
N LEU A 1113 -21.13 -38.22 -0.61
CA LEU A 1113 -21.02 -39.25 -1.63
C LEU A 1113 -22.40 -39.65 -2.18
N ILE A 1114 -23.46 -39.62 -1.37
CA ILE A 1114 -24.83 -39.90 -1.82
C ILE A 1114 -25.39 -38.68 -2.57
N ASN A 1115 -25.28 -37.50 -1.96
CA ASN A 1115 -25.78 -36.23 -2.44
C ASN A 1115 -24.62 -35.23 -2.58
N PRO A 1116 -24.07 -35.04 -3.79
CA PRO A 1116 -22.92 -34.16 -4.00
C PRO A 1116 -23.24 -32.72 -3.60
N PRO A 1117 -22.27 -32.02 -2.97
CA PRO A 1117 -22.45 -30.62 -2.64
C PRO A 1117 -22.56 -29.75 -3.91
N PRO A 1118 -23.22 -28.58 -3.84
CA PRO A 1118 -23.26 -27.63 -4.94
C PRO A 1118 -21.86 -27.22 -5.43
N GLN A 1119 -21.73 -26.86 -6.72
CA GLN A 1119 -20.44 -26.57 -7.34
C GLN A 1119 -19.61 -25.52 -6.59
N ALA A 1120 -20.26 -24.47 -6.05
CA ALA A 1120 -19.58 -23.44 -5.26
C ALA A 1120 -18.93 -23.99 -3.98
N VAL A 1121 -19.60 -24.92 -3.29
CA VAL A 1121 -19.05 -25.58 -2.09
C VAL A 1121 -17.93 -26.54 -2.49
N GLN A 1122 -18.13 -27.32 -3.56
CA GLN A 1122 -17.09 -28.21 -4.08
C GLN A 1122 -15.82 -27.45 -4.51
N ALA A 1123 -15.95 -26.25 -5.08
CA ALA A 1123 -14.80 -25.41 -5.43
C ALA A 1123 -14.01 -24.96 -4.20
N LYS A 1124 -14.70 -24.62 -3.09
CA LYS A 1124 -14.04 -24.31 -1.81
C LYS A 1124 -13.31 -25.52 -1.22
N ILE A 1125 -13.90 -26.72 -1.30
CA ILE A 1125 -13.24 -27.96 -0.87
C ILE A 1125 -11.99 -28.22 -1.72
N SER A 1126 -12.12 -28.08 -3.04
CA SER A 1126 -11.02 -28.29 -4.00
C SER A 1126 -9.84 -27.32 -3.79
N ARG A 1127 -10.11 -26.05 -3.44
CA ARG A 1127 -9.05 -25.07 -3.08
C ARG A 1127 -8.21 -25.58 -1.91
N ARG A 1128 -8.85 -26.05 -0.83
CA ARG A 1128 -8.20 -26.59 0.39
C ARG A 1128 -7.42 -27.89 0.19
N VAL A 1129 -7.49 -28.53 -0.99
CA VAL A 1129 -6.65 -29.69 -1.33
C VAL A 1129 -5.28 -29.18 -1.80
N THR A 1130 -4.44 -28.84 -0.83
CA THR A 1130 -3.10 -28.27 -1.07
C THR A 1130 -2.09 -29.34 -1.51
N ALA A 1131 -0.97 -28.90 -2.09
CA ALA A 1131 0.11 -29.81 -2.49
C ALA A 1131 0.69 -30.62 -1.31
N GLU A 1132 0.76 -29.99 -0.13
CA GLU A 1132 1.18 -30.61 1.10
C GLU A 1132 0.17 -31.68 1.59
N PHE A 1133 -1.13 -31.40 1.50
CA PHE A 1133 -2.18 -32.35 1.86
C PHE A 1133 -2.13 -33.60 0.97
N VAL A 1134 -1.95 -33.43 -0.35
CA VAL A 1134 -1.84 -34.53 -1.31
C VAL A 1134 -0.67 -35.45 -0.94
N LEU A 1135 0.52 -34.88 -0.76
CA LEU A 1135 1.75 -35.63 -0.46
C LEU A 1135 1.63 -36.32 0.92
N THR A 1136 1.15 -35.61 1.94
CA THR A 1136 0.95 -36.18 3.29
C THR A 1136 -0.01 -37.37 3.26
N SER A 1137 -1.15 -37.24 2.59
CA SER A 1137 -2.17 -38.28 2.59
C SER A 1137 -1.67 -39.55 1.89
N VAL A 1138 -1.07 -39.39 0.70
CA VAL A 1138 -0.58 -40.53 -0.09
C VAL A 1138 0.57 -41.25 0.61
N LEU A 1139 1.60 -40.52 1.09
CA LEU A 1139 2.75 -41.14 1.74
C LEU A 1139 2.38 -41.80 3.07
N THR A 1140 1.45 -41.21 3.83
CA THR A 1140 0.97 -41.80 5.09
C THR A 1140 0.25 -43.13 4.83
N ALA A 1141 -0.57 -43.22 3.78
CA ALA A 1141 -1.25 -44.46 3.41
C ALA A 1141 -0.26 -45.59 3.10
N VAL A 1142 0.80 -45.28 2.34
CA VAL A 1142 1.90 -46.21 2.05
C VAL A 1142 2.62 -46.63 3.34
N ASN A 1143 2.92 -45.67 4.23
CA ASN A 1143 3.60 -45.94 5.49
C ASN A 1143 2.78 -46.84 6.44
N ILE A 1144 1.46 -46.59 6.57
CA ILE A 1144 0.53 -47.44 7.32
C ILE A 1144 0.48 -48.85 6.73
N GLY A 1145 0.47 -48.95 5.39
CA GLY A 1145 0.54 -50.22 4.67
C GLY A 1145 1.79 -51.02 5.00
N CYS A 1146 2.96 -50.38 4.94
CA CYS A 1146 4.23 -51.02 5.29
C CYS A 1146 4.31 -51.40 6.77
N LEU A 1147 3.83 -50.54 7.68
CA LEU A 1147 3.79 -50.83 9.11
C LEU A 1147 2.98 -52.10 9.41
N CYS A 1148 1.84 -52.26 8.75
CA CYS A 1148 0.93 -53.38 8.97
C CYS A 1148 1.21 -54.57 8.05
N ALA A 1149 2.23 -54.50 7.19
CA ALA A 1149 2.57 -55.61 6.33
C ALA A 1149 3.11 -56.77 7.18
N ARG A 1150 2.57 -57.99 6.99
CA ARG A 1150 3.12 -59.17 7.66
C ARG A 1150 4.58 -59.39 7.29
N SER A 1151 4.94 -59.23 6.01
CA SER A 1151 6.32 -59.41 5.55
C SER A 1151 6.73 -58.25 4.66
N LEU A 1152 7.88 -57.66 4.97
CA LEU A 1152 8.58 -56.69 4.15
C LEU A 1152 9.91 -57.28 3.70
N HIS A 1153 10.29 -57.01 2.46
CA HIS A 1153 11.61 -57.31 1.92
C HIS A 1153 12.36 -56.04 1.60
N TYR A 1154 13.69 -56.12 1.49
CA TYR A 1154 14.57 -54.97 1.25
C TYR A 1154 14.14 -54.06 0.08
N GLN A 1155 13.50 -54.59 -0.96
CA GLN A 1155 12.94 -53.84 -2.09
C GLN A 1155 11.86 -52.82 -1.69
N PHE A 1156 11.10 -53.06 -0.61
CA PHE A 1156 10.09 -52.11 -0.11
C PHE A 1156 10.68 -50.80 0.40
N TYR A 1157 12.00 -50.76 0.64
CA TYR A 1157 12.65 -49.53 1.07
C TYR A 1157 12.51 -48.41 0.04
N ALA A 1158 12.34 -48.72 -1.26
CA ALA A 1158 12.10 -47.73 -2.30
C ALA A 1158 10.84 -46.88 -2.06
N TYR A 1159 9.82 -47.44 -1.40
CA TYR A 1159 8.59 -46.73 -1.05
C TYR A 1159 8.69 -45.93 0.25
N ILE A 1160 9.71 -46.21 1.07
CA ILE A 1160 9.83 -45.68 2.43
C ILE A 1160 10.95 -44.63 2.52
N ALA A 1161 12.04 -44.81 1.78
CA ALA A 1161 13.24 -43.96 1.82
C ALA A 1161 12.91 -42.49 1.56
N TRP A 1162 12.10 -42.21 0.52
CA TRP A 1162 11.64 -40.85 0.20
C TRP A 1162 10.33 -40.45 0.88
N SER A 1163 9.67 -41.37 1.59
CA SER A 1163 8.47 -41.04 2.37
C SER A 1163 8.82 -40.57 3.78
N THR A 1164 9.85 -41.19 4.38
CA THR A 1164 10.21 -40.99 5.78
C THR A 1164 10.64 -39.56 6.10
N PRO A 1165 11.54 -38.90 5.35
CA PRO A 1165 11.98 -37.53 5.66
C PRO A 1165 10.82 -36.54 5.69
N PHE A 1166 9.93 -36.59 4.69
CA PHE A 1166 8.74 -35.75 4.62
C PHE A 1166 7.78 -35.99 5.78
N LEU A 1167 7.44 -37.25 6.08
CA LEU A 1167 6.46 -37.58 7.12
C LEU A 1167 6.99 -37.28 8.52
N LEU A 1168 8.29 -37.45 8.75
CA LEU A 1168 8.94 -37.03 10.00
C LEU A 1168 8.98 -35.51 10.12
N TRP A 1169 9.24 -34.77 9.05
CA TRP A 1169 9.08 -33.31 9.08
C TRP A 1169 7.62 -32.91 9.38
N ARG A 1170 6.64 -33.53 8.72
CA ARG A 1170 5.22 -33.29 8.96
C ARG A 1170 4.74 -33.66 10.35
N SER A 1171 5.46 -34.53 11.05
CA SER A 1171 5.16 -34.86 12.45
C SER A 1171 5.45 -33.75 13.45
N GLY A 1172 6.18 -32.70 13.03
CA GLY A 1172 6.61 -31.62 13.93
C GLY A 1172 7.80 -32.00 14.84
N LEU A 1173 8.47 -33.13 14.56
CA LEU A 1173 9.68 -33.53 15.29
C LEU A 1173 10.82 -32.53 15.07
N HIS A 1174 11.62 -32.32 16.12
CA HIS A 1174 12.82 -31.48 16.04
C HIS A 1174 13.80 -32.04 14.98
N PRO A 1175 14.49 -31.20 14.18
CA PRO A 1175 15.37 -31.66 13.09
C PRO A 1175 16.35 -32.76 13.50
N VAL A 1176 16.96 -32.66 14.69
CA VAL A 1176 17.87 -33.69 15.22
C VAL A 1176 17.19 -35.06 15.34
N LEU A 1177 15.94 -35.10 15.83
CA LEU A 1177 15.19 -36.35 15.95
C LEU A 1177 14.80 -36.91 14.58
N ILE A 1178 14.50 -36.05 13.61
CA ILE A 1178 14.24 -36.46 12.21
C ILE A 1178 15.46 -37.22 11.67
N TYR A 1179 16.65 -36.64 11.79
CA TYR A 1179 17.89 -37.28 11.33
C TYR A 1179 18.21 -38.57 12.08
N LEU A 1180 17.97 -38.63 13.40
CA LEU A 1180 18.21 -39.85 14.18
C LEU A 1180 17.27 -40.99 13.75
N VAL A 1181 15.97 -40.72 13.59
CA VAL A 1181 15.01 -41.74 13.15
C VAL A 1181 15.30 -42.16 11.71
N TRP A 1182 15.61 -41.22 10.82
CA TRP A 1182 16.01 -41.53 9.45
C TRP A 1182 17.29 -42.37 9.38
N ALA A 1183 18.32 -42.05 10.17
CA ALA A 1183 19.57 -42.82 10.20
C ALA A 1183 19.37 -44.23 10.79
N ALA A 1184 18.54 -44.36 11.83
CA ALA A 1184 18.18 -45.67 12.39
C ALA A 1184 17.41 -46.54 11.38
N GLN A 1185 16.49 -45.92 10.63
CA GLN A 1185 15.80 -46.56 9.50
C GLN A 1185 16.82 -47.01 8.45
N GLU A 1186 17.67 -46.12 7.94
CA GLU A 1186 18.68 -46.46 6.91
C GLU A 1186 19.60 -47.59 7.38
N TRP A 1187 20.07 -47.58 8.63
CA TRP A 1187 20.86 -48.67 9.20
C TRP A 1187 20.09 -50.01 9.21
N ALA A 1188 18.87 -50.02 9.74
CA ALA A 1188 18.09 -51.23 9.92
C ALA A 1188 17.79 -51.94 8.58
N TRP A 1189 17.53 -51.15 7.53
CA TRP A 1189 17.30 -51.66 6.17
C TRP A 1189 18.61 -52.07 5.46
N ASN A 1190 19.79 -51.73 5.99
CA ASN A 1190 21.08 -52.17 5.47
C ASN A 1190 21.59 -53.48 6.11
N VAL A 1191 21.10 -53.87 7.29
CA VAL A 1191 21.45 -55.14 7.96
C VAL A 1191 20.91 -56.33 7.18
N TYR A 1192 21.78 -57.24 6.73
CA TYR A 1192 21.43 -58.45 5.98
C TYR A 1192 22.21 -59.68 6.47
N PRO A 1193 21.55 -60.81 6.81
CA PRO A 1193 20.10 -60.96 7.00
C PRO A 1193 19.60 -60.16 8.22
N SER A 1194 18.31 -59.87 8.28
CA SER A 1194 17.70 -59.07 9.36
C SER A 1194 17.79 -59.78 10.73
N THR A 1195 18.07 -59.00 11.77
CA THR A 1195 18.12 -59.47 13.18
C THR A 1195 16.84 -59.04 13.92
N ASN A 1196 16.62 -59.57 15.13
CA ASN A 1196 15.50 -59.12 15.97
C ASN A 1196 15.58 -57.61 16.26
N ILE A 1197 16.80 -57.09 16.46
CA ILE A 1197 17.04 -55.66 16.72
C ILE A 1197 16.75 -54.82 15.48
N SER A 1198 17.36 -55.15 14.33
CA SER A 1198 17.13 -54.37 13.11
C SER A 1198 15.65 -54.41 12.71
N SER A 1199 15.00 -55.56 12.93
CA SER A 1199 13.58 -55.72 12.66
C SER A 1199 12.66 -54.92 13.58
N ALA A 1200 13.00 -54.85 14.88
CA ALA A 1200 12.31 -53.98 15.83
C ALA A 1200 12.47 -52.50 15.45
N VAL A 1201 13.65 -52.09 14.97
CA VAL A 1201 13.88 -50.71 14.50
C VAL A 1201 13.05 -50.39 13.26
N VAL A 1202 12.92 -51.30 12.29
CA VAL A 1202 12.05 -51.08 11.12
C VAL A 1202 10.60 -50.82 11.55
N VAL A 1203 10.06 -51.67 12.45
CA VAL A 1203 8.68 -51.53 12.94
C VAL A 1203 8.52 -50.24 13.74
N SER A 1204 9.45 -49.95 14.66
CA SER A 1204 9.41 -48.76 15.50
C SER A 1204 9.51 -47.47 14.68
N SER A 1205 10.40 -47.40 13.69
CA SER A 1205 10.51 -46.23 12.82
C SER A 1205 9.23 -45.97 12.04
N LEU A 1206 8.61 -47.01 11.45
CA LEU A 1206 7.33 -46.89 10.75
C LEU A 1206 6.19 -46.47 11.69
N ALA A 1207 6.18 -46.97 12.93
CA ALA A 1207 5.20 -46.60 13.96
C ALA A 1207 5.39 -45.14 14.41
N VAL A 1208 6.62 -44.72 14.69
CA VAL A 1208 6.96 -43.33 15.06
C VAL A 1208 6.57 -42.36 13.95
N THR A 1209 6.86 -42.69 12.67
CA THR A 1209 6.43 -41.87 11.54
C THR A 1209 4.90 -41.79 11.47
N THR A 1210 4.18 -42.91 11.61
CA THR A 1210 2.71 -42.93 11.55
C THR A 1210 2.06 -42.13 12.68
N ILE A 1211 2.47 -42.39 13.92
CA ILE A 1211 1.94 -41.71 15.13
C ILE A 1211 2.33 -40.24 15.09
N GLY A 1212 3.57 -39.94 14.72
CA GLY A 1212 4.08 -38.59 14.60
C GLY A 1212 3.28 -37.78 13.58
N THR A 1213 3.09 -38.28 12.36
CA THR A 1213 2.28 -37.59 11.35
C THR A 1213 0.82 -37.42 11.80
N TRP A 1214 0.27 -38.39 12.54
CA TRP A 1214 -1.06 -38.23 13.13
C TRP A 1214 -1.08 -37.09 14.15
N LEU A 1215 -0.16 -37.04 15.12
CA LEU A 1215 -0.12 -36.00 16.16
C LEU A 1215 0.19 -34.60 15.58
N GLY A 1216 1.23 -34.49 14.74
CA GLY A 1216 1.67 -33.24 14.12
C GLY A 1216 0.65 -32.64 13.14
N GLY A 1217 -0.27 -33.46 12.62
CA GLY A 1217 -1.42 -32.96 11.89
C GLY A 1217 -2.35 -32.08 12.74
N GLY A 1218 -2.27 -32.08 14.07
CA GLY A 1218 -3.20 -31.37 14.96
C GLY A 1218 -2.95 -29.86 15.11
N THR A 1219 -1.70 -29.44 14.97
CA THR A 1219 -1.20 -28.15 15.46
C THR A 1219 -1.09 -27.06 14.39
N GLN A 1220 -1.51 -27.32 13.15
CA GLN A 1220 -1.52 -26.32 12.07
C GLN A 1220 -2.95 -26.01 11.62
N THR A 1221 -3.68 -25.28 12.47
CA THR A 1221 -4.89 -24.53 12.10
C THR A 1221 -4.57 -23.21 11.38
N SER A 1222 -3.29 -22.91 11.11
CA SER A 1222 -2.83 -21.62 10.56
C SER A 1222 -2.78 -21.52 9.03
N ASP A 1223 -2.81 -22.62 8.26
CA ASP A 1223 -2.66 -22.54 6.80
C ASP A 1223 -3.97 -22.74 6.01
N VAL A 1224 -5.07 -23.17 6.64
CA VAL A 1224 -6.40 -23.24 5.97
C VAL A 1224 -7.09 -21.87 5.89
N ALA A 1225 -6.60 -20.88 6.64
CA ALA A 1225 -7.01 -19.48 6.52
C ALA A 1225 -6.24 -18.70 5.42
N ARG A 1226 -5.21 -19.31 4.81
CA ARG A 1226 -4.33 -18.66 3.80
C ARG A 1226 -4.80 -18.77 2.34
N GLU A 1227 -5.79 -19.63 2.04
CA GLU A 1227 -6.31 -19.84 0.67
C GLU A 1227 -7.74 -19.30 0.44
N HIS A 1228 -8.32 -18.58 1.40
CA HIS A 1228 -9.60 -17.86 1.22
C HIS A 1228 -9.42 -16.39 0.79
N THR A 1229 -8.20 -15.99 0.43
CA THR A 1229 -7.89 -14.65 -0.12
C THR A 1229 -6.90 -14.72 -1.30
N GLU A 1230 -7.19 -15.62 -2.26
CA GLU A 1230 -6.77 -15.50 -3.67
C GLU A 1230 -8.01 -15.43 -4.57
#